data_AF-A0A6A6GIT9-F1
#
_entry.id   AF-A0A6A6GIT9-F1
#
_cell.length_a   1.000
_cell.length_b   1.000
_cell.length_c   1.000
_cell.angle_alpha   90.00
_cell.angle_beta   90.00
_cell.angle_gamma   90.00
#
_symmetry.space_group_name_H-M   'P 1'
#
loop_
_entity.id
_entity.type
_entity.pdbx_description
1 polymer ?
#
loop_
_entity_poly.entity_id
_entity_poly.type
_entity_poly.pdbx_seq_one_letter_code
_entity_poly.pdbx_strand_id
1 'polypeptide(L)'
;MERRPTESTTSGRTFSKATTAQLSDDYTDQDNSTKPESILDKLRRRWTKTKLDLPTLQTMAKGALAPTIALAAYQSPAFAETYTTSGYLVALAAVLSFPILPRAKFVQSVIILLIFAIFCCVQARSPSSGAPRSAVLNGPNTRTYDSSAAAVAGLFLFLQIYTLNTVRAIYPQFNAPGILIGIFCNITMAYAPQFPDTRAGSTFVYRLLQAMLTGTGIAFAVSIFVFPTNMRGVVFKEMTSYIQTMRKLMKANVDFLQSLEKGDMFTRTPTGRTDRPRTPEAQQIKDILADLTAVHAKLGVDLPFAKREVAYGKLGPDDLKDIFRKLRALIFIMVGYSSLNDVFERTTEQHGWQDLADETPLVEDAEDAERRRVQSVEDWHQISGMLKGPFQHITGHIDDGFAHILISLQLLKKKKALPDLENGGDTPTPGEAGFTELFGKKVQEFKGKKVYILKQFCDSRGIELPPNFFRDPKMEDVVTPEWYNSFPRTQTRQRYRRQLYTILFMDFLLESIADRVHEFCIYADEKANSGKLSRKRLVVPGYKRLRKSIRQLMSHRQDNYHDDTSGLMNEDGSRASNVYMGGANQRRHDPEHLPPETAWEVFGDFVRKLPHFLRSKESVFGLRVALGTMCLAVVGYLSNTRTFYIYHRLFWAQTIVSISMTPSAAQSLFGFVLRVLGTFAAMCTSMVAWYIVRGVFAGVIVFYWFFMLWGFFIILKFPKITPVGLIYSITNTLIIAYEIQAVTLGLDQATSSGQAYYPTYLLAPYRLAAVSAGLLLAWIWTIFPFPLSEHSELRRDLGSALYLLANYNSVMDETVRARVHGDADLSSPSSPYFQLEKARNKIYAKSTLTLQTLRMHTSFLKFDVPIGGRFPVETYTRIINRVQSIFNFIALVVHASQTFADMCDTSSVPPDAPSPTPANLDSATEWLHDFRALVDDANVSSRECTTLLSLLSASVTSGNPLPPYLRAPQAYSLAARLDAMDRDILSIRHVAEPGFAAFACVQIGTKCIEDDVRALLRDVRTLVGEMDFGYRAVNEVARRGSRRRKRRVREGESDDEEEVWRLALA
;
A
#
# COMPACT_ATOMS: atom_id res chain seq x y z
N MET A 1 -56.54 60.06 -53.92
CA MET A 1 -55.27 59.70 -54.59
C MET A 1 -54.24 59.52 -53.48
N GLU A 2 -54.08 58.29 -52.97
CA GLU A 2 -53.01 57.32 -53.30
C GLU A 2 -51.68 57.58 -52.54
N ARG A 3 -50.97 56.63 -51.90
CA ARG A 3 -51.28 55.23 -51.49
C ARG A 3 -50.36 54.80 -50.30
N ARG A 4 -50.97 54.70 -49.11
CA ARG A 4 -50.68 53.97 -47.82
C ARG A 4 -49.25 53.87 -47.17
N PRO A 5 -49.17 53.97 -45.81
CA PRO A 5 -47.97 54.28 -44.97
C PRO A 5 -47.45 53.03 -44.20
N THR A 6 -46.59 52.99 -43.16
CA THR A 6 -46.17 53.85 -42.00
C THR A 6 -44.63 53.89 -41.82
N GLU A 7 -43.93 54.78 -41.10
CA GLU A 7 -44.07 55.58 -39.84
C GLU A 7 -43.64 54.87 -38.52
N SER A 8 -43.08 55.54 -37.48
CA SER A 8 -42.01 56.58 -37.40
C SER A 8 -41.59 56.86 -35.93
N THR A 9 -40.27 57.01 -35.69
CA THR A 9 -39.55 57.89 -34.71
C THR A 9 -40.02 58.20 -33.25
N THR A 10 -39.04 58.02 -32.33
CA THR A 10 -38.56 58.92 -31.24
C THR A 10 -39.16 59.02 -29.81
N SER A 11 -38.20 59.07 -28.86
CA SER A 11 -38.13 59.88 -27.61
C SER A 11 -38.65 59.30 -26.28
N GLY A 12 -37.83 59.44 -25.21
CA GLY A 12 -38.37 59.68 -23.85
C GLY A 12 -37.75 58.91 -22.67
N ARG A 13 -37.12 59.65 -21.75
CA ARG A 13 -36.69 59.24 -20.38
C ARG A 13 -37.82 58.61 -19.52
N THR A 14 -37.48 57.74 -18.55
CA THR A 14 -37.65 57.91 -17.07
C THR A 14 -37.86 56.63 -16.23
N PHE A 15 -37.27 56.64 -15.02
CA PHE A 15 -37.69 56.08 -13.71
C PHE A 15 -38.27 54.64 -13.49
N SER A 16 -37.69 53.97 -12.47
CA SER A 16 -38.38 53.45 -11.26
C SER A 16 -38.20 51.96 -10.88
N LYS A 17 -37.51 51.76 -9.75
CA LYS A 17 -37.82 50.83 -8.62
C LYS A 17 -38.88 49.72 -8.78
N ALA A 18 -38.40 48.48 -8.54
CA ALA A 18 -38.69 47.64 -7.35
C ALA A 18 -39.52 46.33 -7.48
N THR A 19 -39.13 45.39 -6.59
CA THR A 19 -39.94 44.30 -5.97
C THR A 19 -40.07 42.95 -6.69
N THR A 20 -39.24 41.99 -6.23
CA THR A 20 -39.59 40.60 -5.85
C THR A 20 -40.46 39.71 -6.77
N ALA A 21 -39.87 38.63 -7.31
CA ALA A 21 -40.23 37.22 -7.00
C ALA A 21 -39.47 36.17 -7.86
N GLN A 22 -38.97 35.15 -7.16
CA GLN A 22 -38.78 33.72 -7.52
C GLN A 22 -38.76 33.17 -8.97
N LEU A 23 -37.83 32.21 -9.15
CA LEU A 23 -37.86 31.01 -10.01
C LEU A 23 -37.70 31.14 -11.54
N SER A 24 -36.50 30.83 -12.03
CA SER A 24 -36.24 29.63 -12.87
C SER A 24 -34.73 29.46 -13.16
N ASP A 25 -34.24 28.23 -13.21
CA ASP A 25 -32.90 27.93 -13.73
C ASP A 25 -32.77 28.33 -15.20
N ASP A 26 -31.66 28.96 -15.59
CA ASP A 26 -31.01 28.63 -16.86
C ASP A 26 -29.52 28.95 -16.87
N TYR A 27 -28.78 28.28 -17.76
CA TYR A 27 -27.34 28.38 -17.93
C TYR A 27 -26.92 29.76 -18.47
N THR A 28 -25.87 30.36 -17.91
CA THR A 28 -24.85 31.05 -18.71
C THR A 28 -23.56 31.30 -17.93
N ASP A 29 -22.43 30.92 -18.53
CA ASP A 29 -21.10 31.34 -18.07
C ASP A 29 -21.01 32.87 -18.03
N GLN A 30 -20.54 33.43 -16.90
CA GLN A 30 -20.11 34.83 -16.90
C GLN A 30 -18.82 34.98 -17.67
N ASP A 31 -18.88 35.88 -18.65
CA ASP A 31 -17.89 36.15 -19.69
C ASP A 31 -16.55 36.64 -19.12
N ASN A 32 -15.72 35.72 -18.64
CA ASN A 32 -14.28 35.96 -18.48
C ASN A 32 -13.68 36.06 -19.88
N SER A 33 -13.64 37.29 -20.42
CA SER A 33 -13.08 37.62 -21.73
C SER A 33 -11.73 36.93 -21.97
N THR A 34 -11.79 35.78 -22.66
CA THR A 34 -10.62 34.93 -22.86
C THR A 34 -9.76 35.54 -23.94
N LYS A 35 -8.68 36.23 -23.53
CA LYS A 35 -7.55 36.52 -24.43
C LYS A 35 -7.19 35.20 -25.16
N PRO A 36 -7.00 35.22 -26.48
CA PRO A 36 -6.78 33.99 -27.24
C PRO A 36 -5.60 33.22 -26.66
N GLU A 37 -5.87 32.03 -26.11
CA GLU A 37 -4.86 31.18 -25.46
C GLU A 37 -3.63 31.03 -26.38
N SER A 38 -2.49 31.53 -25.92
CA SER A 38 -1.23 31.45 -26.64
C SER A 38 -0.91 30.01 -27.02
N ILE A 39 -0.27 29.80 -28.17
CA ILE A 39 0.22 28.48 -28.59
C ILE A 39 1.16 27.92 -27.50
N LEU A 40 1.90 28.78 -26.80
CA LEU A 40 2.74 28.40 -25.66
C LEU A 40 1.93 27.88 -24.48
N ASP A 41 0.75 28.44 -24.17
CA ASP A 41 -0.11 27.97 -23.08
C ASP A 41 -0.83 26.67 -23.47
N LYS A 42 -1.23 26.51 -24.73
CA LYS A 42 -1.73 25.22 -25.27
C LYS A 42 -0.65 24.13 -25.23
N LEU A 43 0.59 24.46 -25.58
CA LEU A 43 1.75 23.58 -25.44
C LEU A 43 2.03 23.26 -23.97
N ARG A 44 2.00 24.25 -23.08
CA ARG A 44 2.19 24.08 -21.62
C ARG A 44 1.10 23.22 -21.00
N ARG A 45 -0.16 23.37 -21.42
CA ARG A 45 -1.33 22.56 -21.00
C ARG A 45 -1.28 21.14 -21.56
N ARG A 46 -0.70 20.93 -22.75
CA ARG A 46 -0.36 19.58 -23.26
C ARG A 46 0.82 18.98 -22.49
N TRP A 47 1.85 19.76 -22.16
CA TRP A 47 3.02 19.33 -21.41
C TRP A 47 2.69 18.93 -19.95
N THR A 48 1.81 19.67 -19.28
CA THR A 48 1.32 19.26 -17.95
C THR A 48 0.48 17.98 -18.04
N LYS A 49 -0.31 17.79 -19.12
CA LYS A 49 -1.02 16.52 -19.39
C LYS A 49 -0.08 15.33 -19.64
N THR A 50 1.11 15.52 -20.24
CA THR A 50 2.11 14.42 -20.40
C THR A 50 2.81 14.05 -19.09
N LYS A 51 2.62 14.82 -18.01
CA LYS A 51 3.19 14.59 -16.68
C LYS A 51 4.73 14.51 -16.65
N LEU A 52 5.39 15.18 -17.61
CA LEU A 52 6.84 15.26 -17.80
C LEU A 52 7.45 16.44 -17.01
N ASP A 53 7.70 16.21 -15.73
CA ASP A 53 8.39 17.19 -14.89
C ASP A 53 9.92 17.21 -15.18
N LEU A 54 10.59 18.36 -15.03
CA LEU A 54 12.04 18.48 -15.23
C LEU A 54 12.87 17.42 -14.44
N PRO A 55 12.56 17.12 -13.16
CA PRO A 55 13.27 16.05 -12.44
C PRO A 55 13.05 14.65 -13.05
N THR A 56 11.89 14.40 -13.65
CA THR A 56 11.57 13.13 -14.35
C THR A 56 12.38 13.02 -15.64
N LEU A 57 12.51 14.12 -16.39
CA LEU A 57 13.35 14.17 -17.59
C LEU A 57 14.84 13.98 -17.25
N GLN A 58 15.33 14.57 -16.15
CA GLN A 58 16.69 14.36 -15.65
C GLN A 58 16.96 12.90 -15.26
N THR A 59 16.02 12.21 -14.59
CA THR A 59 16.19 10.80 -14.24
C THR A 59 16.06 9.87 -15.46
N MET A 60 15.21 10.19 -16.43
CA MET A 60 15.18 9.49 -17.73
C MET A 60 16.52 9.61 -18.46
N ALA A 61 17.04 10.83 -18.59
CA ALA A 61 18.34 11.12 -19.22
C ALA A 61 19.49 10.38 -18.52
N LYS A 62 19.51 10.38 -17.18
CA LYS A 62 20.47 9.61 -16.37
C LYS A 62 20.38 8.10 -16.63
N GLY A 63 19.16 7.57 -16.74
CA GLY A 63 18.92 6.16 -17.05
C GLY A 63 19.50 5.75 -18.39
N ALA A 64 19.19 6.53 -19.44
CA ALA A 64 19.68 6.30 -20.80
C ALA A 64 21.20 6.48 -20.93
N LEU A 65 21.81 7.40 -20.18
CA LEU A 65 23.22 7.77 -20.33
C LEU A 65 24.21 6.60 -20.06
N ALA A 66 23.99 5.78 -19.04
CA ALA A 66 24.93 4.71 -18.69
C ALA A 66 25.16 3.68 -19.81
N PRO A 67 24.12 3.08 -20.43
CA PRO A 67 24.33 2.19 -21.57
C PRO A 67 24.78 2.94 -22.84
N THR A 68 24.41 4.21 -23.02
CA THR A 68 24.95 5.05 -24.12
C THR A 68 26.46 5.21 -24.01
N ILE A 69 27.01 5.46 -22.81
CA ILE A 69 28.46 5.52 -22.58
C ILE A 69 29.11 4.16 -22.87
N ALA A 70 28.49 3.07 -22.43
CA ALA A 70 29.01 1.72 -22.69
C ALA A 70 29.02 1.34 -24.19
N LEU A 71 28.07 1.86 -24.99
CA LEU A 71 28.09 1.72 -26.45
C LEU A 71 29.10 2.67 -27.11
N ALA A 72 29.24 3.90 -26.61
CA ALA A 72 30.25 4.86 -27.09
C ALA A 72 31.68 4.33 -26.93
N ALA A 73 31.94 3.60 -25.84
CA ALA A 73 33.24 2.99 -25.59
C ALA A 73 33.69 2.02 -26.70
N TYR A 74 32.77 1.40 -27.47
CA TYR A 74 33.12 0.54 -28.62
C TYR A 74 33.78 1.27 -29.79
N GLN A 75 33.80 2.61 -29.82
CA GLN A 75 34.63 3.35 -30.78
C GLN A 75 36.13 3.14 -30.53
N SER A 76 36.53 2.81 -29.30
CA SER A 76 37.94 2.61 -28.96
C SER A 76 38.38 1.19 -29.32
N PRO A 77 39.44 1.01 -30.15
CA PRO A 77 39.93 -0.32 -30.52
C PRO A 77 40.38 -1.11 -29.29
N ALA A 78 41.05 -0.47 -28.33
CA ALA A 78 41.47 -1.11 -27.08
C ALA A 78 40.27 -1.65 -26.26
N PHE A 79 39.12 -0.99 -26.33
CA PHE A 79 37.90 -1.46 -25.65
C PHE A 79 37.27 -2.65 -26.40
N ALA A 80 37.20 -2.57 -27.74
CA ALA A 80 36.73 -3.65 -28.59
C ALA A 80 37.61 -4.91 -28.45
N GLU A 81 38.93 -4.77 -28.46
CA GLU A 81 39.90 -5.87 -28.25
C GLU A 81 39.82 -6.49 -26.85
N THR A 82 39.50 -5.70 -25.81
CA THR A 82 39.38 -6.20 -24.44
C THR A 82 38.15 -7.11 -24.27
N TYR A 83 36.99 -6.72 -24.80
CA TYR A 83 35.73 -7.44 -24.58
C TYR A 83 35.31 -8.35 -25.74
N THR A 84 35.86 -8.15 -26.95
CA THR A 84 35.61 -8.91 -28.18
C THR A 84 34.12 -9.25 -28.37
N THR A 85 33.78 -10.54 -28.50
CA THR A 85 32.43 -11.01 -28.76
C THR A 85 31.47 -10.89 -27.57
N SER A 86 32.00 -10.64 -26.35
CA SER A 86 31.21 -10.40 -25.13
C SER A 86 30.79 -8.94 -24.98
N GLY A 87 31.15 -8.06 -25.93
CA GLY A 87 31.12 -6.62 -25.73
C GLY A 87 29.75 -6.01 -25.45
N TYR A 88 28.73 -6.49 -26.16
CA TYR A 88 27.34 -6.07 -25.95
C TYR A 88 26.84 -6.23 -24.49
N LEU A 89 27.46 -7.09 -23.68
CA LEU A 89 27.10 -7.31 -22.28
C LEU A 89 27.47 -6.15 -21.37
N VAL A 90 28.46 -5.33 -21.74
CA VAL A 90 28.81 -4.13 -20.96
C VAL A 90 27.64 -3.14 -20.98
N ALA A 91 27.07 -2.88 -22.16
CA ALA A 91 25.89 -2.02 -22.30
C ALA A 91 24.65 -2.63 -21.64
N LEU A 92 24.43 -3.95 -21.80
CA LEU A 92 23.33 -4.65 -21.14
C LEU A 92 23.41 -4.54 -19.60
N ALA A 93 24.60 -4.76 -19.02
CA ALA A 93 24.82 -4.65 -17.58
C ALA A 93 24.65 -3.21 -17.07
N ALA A 94 24.99 -2.20 -17.88
CA ALA A 94 24.73 -0.80 -17.55
C ALA A 94 23.22 -0.48 -17.48
N VAL A 95 22.38 -1.04 -18.39
CA VAL A 95 20.91 -0.93 -18.29
C VAL A 95 20.40 -1.62 -17.00
N LEU A 96 20.76 -2.89 -16.83
CA LEU A 96 20.22 -3.77 -15.80
C LEU A 96 20.66 -3.42 -14.37
N SER A 97 21.71 -2.61 -14.22
CA SER A 97 22.12 -2.07 -12.93
C SER A 97 21.15 -0.98 -12.41
N PHE A 98 20.26 -0.45 -13.26
CA PHE A 98 19.30 0.62 -12.93
C PHE A 98 19.93 1.85 -12.25
N PRO A 99 20.77 2.65 -12.95
CA PRO A 99 21.38 3.88 -12.41
C PRO A 99 20.36 4.96 -12.01
N ILE A 100 19.08 4.79 -12.37
CA ILE A 100 17.94 5.61 -11.92
C ILE A 100 17.58 5.41 -10.44
N LEU A 101 17.94 4.26 -9.85
CA LEU A 101 17.60 3.94 -8.45
C LEU A 101 18.33 4.91 -7.50
N PRO A 102 17.69 5.35 -6.41
CA PRO A 102 18.37 6.14 -5.40
C PRO A 102 19.57 5.41 -4.82
N ARG A 103 20.63 6.17 -4.52
CA ARG A 103 21.97 5.66 -4.18
C ARG A 103 21.98 4.48 -3.21
N ALA A 104 21.30 4.55 -2.06
CA ALA A 104 21.34 3.45 -1.09
C ALA A 104 20.73 2.12 -1.59
N LYS A 105 19.68 2.16 -2.43
CA LYS A 105 19.10 0.95 -3.05
C LYS A 105 20.06 0.39 -4.12
N PHE A 106 20.61 1.26 -4.95
CA PHE A 106 21.59 0.91 -5.98
C PHE A 106 22.87 0.28 -5.39
N VAL A 107 23.46 0.90 -4.36
CA VAL A 107 24.68 0.41 -3.68
C VAL A 107 24.45 -0.97 -3.07
N GLN A 108 23.28 -1.25 -2.50
CA GLN A 108 22.97 -2.59 -1.99
C GLN A 108 22.98 -3.65 -3.12
N SER A 109 22.37 -3.36 -4.27
CA SER A 109 22.42 -4.25 -5.43
C SER A 109 23.85 -4.50 -5.92
N VAL A 110 24.69 -3.45 -5.96
CA VAL A 110 26.11 -3.58 -6.31
C VAL A 110 26.88 -4.43 -5.30
N ILE A 111 26.64 -4.28 -3.99
CA ILE A 111 27.28 -5.13 -2.95
C ILE A 111 26.94 -6.61 -3.16
N ILE A 112 25.68 -6.94 -3.50
CA ILE A 112 25.27 -8.33 -3.78
C ILE A 112 26.02 -8.89 -5.00
N LEU A 113 26.13 -8.11 -6.07
CA LEU A 113 26.90 -8.50 -7.28
C LEU A 113 28.39 -8.66 -6.99
N LEU A 114 28.97 -7.81 -6.13
CA LEU A 114 30.37 -7.93 -5.70
C LEU A 114 30.62 -9.18 -4.86
N ILE A 115 29.70 -9.54 -3.94
CA ILE A 115 29.81 -10.80 -3.18
C ILE A 115 29.77 -12.01 -4.11
N PHE A 116 28.88 -12.00 -5.10
CA PHE A 116 28.83 -13.06 -6.14
C PHE A 116 30.12 -13.10 -6.97
N ALA A 117 30.64 -11.95 -7.42
CA ALA A 117 31.89 -11.86 -8.16
C ALA A 117 33.09 -12.37 -7.34
N ILE A 118 33.16 -12.03 -6.04
CA ILE A 118 34.18 -12.55 -5.12
C ILE A 118 34.06 -14.06 -5.01
N PHE A 119 32.85 -14.62 -4.84
CA PHE A 119 32.63 -16.06 -4.80
C PHE A 119 33.13 -16.74 -6.09
N CYS A 120 32.78 -16.22 -7.28
CA CYS A 120 33.28 -16.74 -8.55
C CYS A 120 34.81 -16.68 -8.65
N CYS A 121 35.44 -15.57 -8.24
CA CYS A 121 36.89 -15.41 -8.26
C CYS A 121 37.61 -16.32 -7.25
N VAL A 122 37.01 -16.62 -6.10
CA VAL A 122 37.56 -17.57 -5.11
C VAL A 122 37.43 -19.00 -5.63
N GLN A 123 36.28 -19.39 -6.17
CA GLN A 123 36.08 -20.73 -6.75
C GLN A 123 37.00 -20.98 -7.95
N ALA A 124 37.18 -19.99 -8.84
CA ALA A 124 38.11 -20.08 -9.97
C ALA A 124 39.59 -20.14 -9.58
N ARG A 125 39.94 -19.83 -8.32
CA ARG A 125 41.29 -19.96 -7.74
C ARG A 125 41.47 -21.22 -6.90
N SER A 126 40.40 -21.97 -6.64
CA SER A 126 40.51 -23.28 -5.99
C SER A 126 41.30 -24.22 -6.89
N PRO A 127 42.34 -24.94 -6.40
CA PRO A 127 43.03 -25.93 -7.21
C PRO A 127 42.04 -27.02 -7.61
N SER A 128 41.81 -27.19 -8.91
CA SER A 128 40.95 -28.24 -9.45
C SER A 128 41.61 -29.61 -9.22
N SER A 129 41.21 -30.29 -8.15
CA SER A 129 41.63 -31.65 -7.80
C SER A 129 41.00 -32.68 -8.74
N GLY A 130 41.47 -32.69 -9.99
CA GLY A 130 41.09 -33.66 -11.02
C GLY A 130 42.17 -33.73 -12.09
N ALA A 131 42.77 -34.91 -12.27
CA ALA A 131 43.76 -35.13 -13.33
C ALA A 131 43.10 -35.02 -14.72
N PRO A 132 43.79 -34.46 -15.73
CA PRO A 132 43.25 -34.37 -17.08
C PRO A 132 43.13 -35.77 -17.70
N ARG A 133 41.91 -36.28 -17.82
CA ARG A 133 41.61 -37.47 -18.64
C ARG A 133 41.52 -37.04 -20.10
N SER A 134 42.66 -37.06 -20.79
CA SER A 134 42.75 -36.86 -22.23
C SER A 134 42.04 -37.98 -22.99
N ALA A 135 40.83 -37.72 -23.48
CA ALA A 135 40.17 -38.58 -24.47
C ALA A 135 40.76 -38.29 -25.86
N VAL A 136 41.94 -38.85 -26.14
CA VAL A 136 42.53 -38.85 -27.48
C VAL A 136 41.99 -40.04 -28.26
N LEU A 137 41.37 -39.81 -29.41
CA LEU A 137 41.24 -40.79 -30.50
C LEU A 137 40.96 -40.07 -31.85
N ASN A 138 42.07 -39.74 -32.51
CA ASN A 138 42.32 -39.68 -33.97
C ASN A 138 41.27 -39.07 -34.93
N GLY A 139 41.65 -37.95 -35.56
CA GLY A 139 41.08 -37.49 -36.84
C GLY A 139 41.27 -35.98 -37.07
N PRO A 140 41.72 -35.52 -38.25
CA PRO A 140 41.78 -34.09 -38.55
C PRO A 140 40.37 -33.53 -38.80
N ASN A 141 40.05 -32.41 -38.17
CA ASN A 141 38.90 -31.54 -38.46
C ASN A 141 37.48 -32.11 -38.21
N THR A 142 37.18 -32.50 -36.97
CA THR A 142 35.85 -32.20 -36.36
C THR A 142 36.01 -32.03 -34.85
N ARG A 143 35.35 -31.02 -34.25
CA ARG A 143 35.30 -30.88 -32.78
C ARG A 143 34.40 -31.98 -32.22
N THR A 144 35.00 -33.01 -31.61
CA THR A 144 34.25 -34.11 -31.00
C THR A 144 33.33 -33.59 -29.89
N TYR A 145 32.06 -33.99 -29.98
CA TYR A 145 31.04 -33.65 -29.00
C TYR A 145 31.27 -34.46 -27.70
N ASP A 146 31.52 -33.78 -26.59
CA ASP A 146 31.57 -34.40 -25.26
C ASP A 146 30.18 -34.41 -24.61
N SER A 147 29.61 -35.61 -24.47
CA SER A 147 28.33 -35.85 -23.80
C SER A 147 28.41 -35.66 -22.28
N SER A 148 29.57 -35.91 -21.67
CA SER A 148 29.76 -35.80 -20.22
C SER A 148 29.82 -34.34 -19.79
N ALA A 149 30.58 -33.49 -20.51
CA ALA A 149 30.60 -32.05 -20.30
C ALA A 149 29.22 -31.41 -20.54
N ALA A 150 28.48 -31.87 -21.55
CA ALA A 150 27.11 -31.41 -21.82
C ALA A 150 26.14 -31.76 -20.67
N ALA A 151 26.18 -32.99 -20.17
CA ALA A 151 25.34 -33.43 -19.04
C ALA A 151 25.67 -32.66 -17.75
N VAL A 152 26.95 -32.48 -17.44
CA VAL A 152 27.41 -31.71 -16.26
C VAL A 152 26.98 -30.23 -16.37
N ALA A 153 27.16 -29.59 -17.52
CA ALA A 153 26.72 -28.20 -17.74
C ALA A 153 25.19 -28.05 -17.59
N GLY A 154 24.41 -29.01 -18.11
CA GLY A 154 22.96 -29.03 -17.94
C GLY A 154 22.52 -29.16 -16.48
N LEU A 155 23.16 -30.05 -15.71
CA LEU A 155 22.88 -30.21 -14.28
C LEU A 155 23.23 -28.94 -13.48
N PHE A 156 24.38 -28.32 -13.74
CA PHE A 156 24.77 -27.07 -13.08
C PHE A 156 23.87 -25.90 -13.48
N LEU A 157 23.44 -25.79 -14.75
CA LEU A 157 22.45 -24.79 -15.16
C LEU A 157 21.15 -24.96 -14.38
N PHE A 158 20.60 -26.18 -14.32
CA PHE A 158 19.38 -26.48 -13.58
C PHE A 158 19.50 -26.07 -12.10
N LEU A 159 20.57 -26.50 -11.41
CA LEU A 159 20.79 -26.18 -10.00
C LEU A 159 20.98 -24.67 -9.76
N GLN A 160 21.74 -23.97 -10.61
CA GLN A 160 21.96 -22.54 -10.50
C GLN A 160 20.66 -21.75 -10.70
N ILE A 161 19.87 -22.06 -11.73
CA ILE A 161 18.60 -21.39 -12.01
C ILE A 161 17.54 -21.72 -10.94
N TYR A 162 17.49 -22.96 -10.45
CA TYR A 162 16.65 -23.35 -9.32
C TYR A 162 16.96 -22.52 -8.07
N THR A 163 18.23 -22.53 -7.63
CA THR A 163 18.65 -21.82 -6.41
C THR A 163 18.46 -20.31 -6.55
N LEU A 164 18.84 -19.72 -7.69
CA LEU A 164 18.69 -18.29 -7.95
C LEU A 164 17.23 -17.83 -7.87
N ASN A 165 16.31 -18.57 -8.49
CA ASN A 165 14.90 -18.18 -8.52
C ASN A 165 14.18 -18.46 -7.21
N THR A 166 14.58 -19.51 -6.48
CA THR A 166 14.15 -19.73 -5.09
C THR A 166 14.59 -18.58 -4.18
N VAL A 167 15.86 -18.14 -4.29
CA VAL A 167 16.38 -16.99 -3.51
C VAL A 167 15.68 -15.67 -3.90
N ARG A 168 15.36 -15.46 -5.18
CA ARG A 168 14.57 -14.30 -5.65
C ARG A 168 13.14 -14.28 -5.09
N ALA A 169 12.49 -15.45 -4.99
CA ALA A 169 11.15 -15.57 -4.41
C ALA A 169 11.15 -15.33 -2.88
N ILE A 170 12.15 -15.86 -2.16
CA ILE A 170 12.31 -15.61 -0.72
C ILE A 170 12.71 -14.15 -0.44
N TYR A 171 13.52 -13.53 -1.29
CA TYR A 171 14.05 -12.18 -1.07
C TYR A 171 13.85 -11.27 -2.29
N PRO A 172 12.71 -10.53 -2.38
CA PRO A 172 12.44 -9.66 -3.51
C PRO A 172 13.50 -8.57 -3.80
N GLN A 173 14.34 -8.21 -2.82
CA GLN A 173 15.49 -7.31 -3.00
C GLN A 173 16.55 -7.87 -3.96
N PHE A 174 16.64 -9.20 -4.07
CA PHE A 174 17.58 -9.88 -4.95
C PHE A 174 17.09 -9.95 -6.41
N ASN A 175 15.89 -9.47 -6.73
CA ASN A 175 15.39 -9.52 -8.11
C ASN A 175 16.28 -8.76 -9.10
N ALA A 176 16.65 -7.50 -8.82
CA ALA A 176 17.50 -6.73 -9.73
C ALA A 176 18.91 -7.34 -9.94
N PRO A 177 19.72 -7.62 -8.90
CA PRO A 177 21.03 -8.27 -9.10
C PRO A 177 20.90 -9.72 -9.59
N GLY A 178 19.82 -10.42 -9.21
CA GLY A 178 19.54 -11.79 -9.63
C GLY A 178 19.30 -11.93 -11.13
N ILE A 179 18.78 -10.90 -11.80
CA ILE A 179 18.67 -10.89 -13.27
C ILE A 179 20.06 -10.97 -13.93
N LEU A 180 21.03 -10.21 -13.45
CA LEU A 180 22.41 -10.24 -13.98
C LEU A 180 23.10 -11.59 -13.71
N ILE A 181 22.95 -12.11 -12.49
CA ILE A 181 23.45 -13.45 -12.13
C ILE A 181 22.78 -14.52 -13.02
N GLY A 182 21.48 -14.41 -13.30
CA GLY A 182 20.76 -15.32 -14.18
C GLY A 182 21.26 -15.29 -15.63
N ILE A 183 21.55 -14.11 -16.18
CA ILE A 183 22.15 -13.96 -17.52
C ILE A 183 23.54 -14.60 -17.55
N PHE A 184 24.35 -14.37 -16.53
CA PHE A 184 25.68 -14.95 -16.39
C PHE A 184 25.63 -16.49 -16.36
N CYS A 185 24.75 -17.09 -15.55
CA CYS A 185 24.55 -18.54 -15.48
C CYS A 185 24.05 -19.13 -16.82
N ASN A 186 23.11 -18.46 -17.49
CA ASN A 186 22.59 -18.93 -18.79
C ASN A 186 23.65 -18.90 -19.89
N ILE A 187 24.48 -17.85 -19.95
CA ILE A 187 25.53 -17.72 -20.97
C ILE A 187 26.68 -18.68 -20.69
N THR A 188 27.19 -18.72 -19.44
CA THR A 188 28.33 -19.58 -19.08
C THR A 188 28.03 -21.06 -19.35
N MET A 189 26.87 -21.57 -18.90
CA MET A 189 26.53 -22.98 -19.07
C MET A 189 26.16 -23.36 -20.51
N ALA A 190 25.62 -22.44 -21.32
CA ALA A 190 25.38 -22.69 -22.75
C ALA A 190 26.68 -22.83 -23.57
N TYR A 191 27.75 -22.13 -23.16
CA TYR A 191 29.06 -22.22 -23.79
C TYR A 191 29.98 -23.29 -23.15
N ALA A 192 29.74 -23.69 -21.90
CA ALA A 192 30.59 -24.61 -21.14
C ALA A 192 31.03 -25.88 -21.91
N PRO A 193 30.15 -26.61 -22.63
CA PRO A 193 30.55 -27.84 -23.32
C PRO A 193 31.41 -27.60 -24.58
N GLN A 194 31.66 -26.35 -24.97
CA GLN A 194 32.45 -25.98 -26.15
C GLN A 194 33.93 -25.74 -25.82
N PHE A 195 34.28 -25.60 -24.54
CA PHE A 195 35.67 -25.33 -24.14
C PHE A 195 36.48 -26.63 -24.12
N PRO A 196 37.62 -26.71 -24.84
CA PRO A 196 38.47 -27.90 -24.83
C PRO A 196 39.18 -28.08 -23.49
N ASP A 197 39.49 -26.98 -22.80
CA ASP A 197 40.22 -26.95 -21.53
C ASP A 197 39.47 -26.14 -20.47
N THR A 198 39.62 -26.54 -19.21
CA THR A 198 39.20 -25.75 -18.04
C THR A 198 39.82 -24.35 -18.04
N ARG A 199 41.03 -24.18 -18.60
CA ARG A 199 41.71 -22.87 -18.76
C ARG A 199 40.99 -21.95 -19.75
N ALA A 200 40.49 -22.49 -20.87
CA ALA A 200 39.70 -21.72 -21.83
C ALA A 200 38.37 -21.30 -21.21
N GLY A 201 37.70 -22.21 -20.50
CA GLY A 201 36.47 -21.92 -19.77
C GLY A 201 36.64 -20.87 -18.68
N SER A 202 37.68 -20.96 -17.84
CA SER A 202 37.94 -19.96 -16.79
C SER A 202 38.26 -18.58 -17.39
N THR A 203 39.02 -18.52 -18.49
CA THR A 203 39.31 -17.27 -19.20
C THR A 203 38.05 -16.63 -19.76
N PHE A 204 37.14 -17.41 -20.35
CA PHE A 204 35.83 -16.92 -20.80
C PHE A 204 34.99 -16.39 -19.64
N VAL A 205 34.93 -17.12 -18.53
CA VAL A 205 34.22 -16.70 -17.30
C VAL A 205 34.78 -15.40 -16.73
N TYR A 206 36.11 -15.24 -16.69
CA TYR A 206 36.74 -13.99 -16.26
C TYR A 206 36.40 -12.81 -17.18
N ARG A 207 36.49 -12.97 -18.51
CA ARG A 207 36.11 -11.92 -19.48
C ARG A 207 34.63 -11.54 -19.36
N LEU A 208 33.75 -12.54 -19.20
CA LEU A 208 32.31 -12.34 -19.02
C LEU A 208 31.99 -11.56 -17.72
N LEU A 209 32.63 -11.94 -16.62
CA LEU A 209 32.51 -11.26 -15.33
C LEU A 209 33.06 -9.82 -15.40
N GLN A 210 34.20 -9.63 -16.06
CA GLN A 210 34.80 -8.30 -16.28
C GLN A 210 33.87 -7.41 -17.12
N ALA A 211 33.24 -7.93 -18.18
CA ALA A 211 32.28 -7.18 -18.99
C ALA A 211 31.07 -6.70 -18.15
N MET A 212 30.48 -7.59 -17.36
CA MET A 212 29.35 -7.26 -16.48
C MET A 212 29.73 -6.26 -15.36
N LEU A 213 30.88 -6.46 -14.72
CA LEU A 213 31.39 -5.55 -13.70
C LEU A 213 31.74 -4.17 -14.27
N THR A 214 32.25 -4.11 -15.51
CA THR A 214 32.52 -2.85 -16.21
C THR A 214 31.22 -2.09 -16.50
N GLY A 215 30.19 -2.77 -16.99
CA GLY A 215 28.88 -2.15 -17.22
C GLY A 215 28.23 -1.65 -15.93
N THR A 216 28.34 -2.44 -14.86
CA THR A 216 27.91 -2.05 -13.51
C THR A 216 28.74 -0.87 -12.98
N GLY A 217 30.04 -0.81 -13.28
CA GLY A 217 30.95 0.28 -12.93
C GLY A 217 30.61 1.59 -13.65
N ILE A 218 30.29 1.54 -14.94
CA ILE A 218 29.78 2.69 -15.72
C ILE A 218 28.45 3.18 -15.11
N ALA A 219 27.52 2.26 -14.81
CA ALA A 219 26.27 2.60 -14.15
C ALA A 219 26.49 3.18 -12.74
N PHE A 220 27.51 2.73 -11.99
CA PHE A 220 27.88 3.26 -10.68
C PHE A 220 28.43 4.69 -10.79
N ALA A 221 29.32 4.96 -11.75
CA ALA A 221 29.81 6.30 -12.04
C ALA A 221 28.66 7.25 -12.42
N VAL A 222 27.79 6.86 -13.35
CA VAL A 222 26.60 7.65 -13.72
C VAL A 222 25.65 7.83 -12.52
N SER A 223 25.44 6.80 -11.70
CA SER A 223 24.58 6.88 -10.50
C SER A 223 25.08 7.90 -9.48
N ILE A 224 26.40 8.00 -9.29
CA ILE A 224 27.04 8.89 -8.32
C ILE A 224 27.25 10.31 -8.87
N PHE A 225 27.76 10.48 -10.09
CA PHE A 225 28.17 11.79 -10.61
C PHE A 225 27.07 12.52 -11.38
N VAL A 226 26.19 11.81 -12.09
CA VAL A 226 25.13 12.42 -12.92
C VAL A 226 23.82 12.45 -12.15
N PHE A 227 23.25 13.64 -11.94
CA PHE A 227 21.99 13.87 -11.19
C PHE A 227 21.80 12.92 -9.99
N PRO A 228 22.65 13.02 -8.95
CA PRO A 228 22.62 12.10 -7.82
C PRO A 228 21.35 12.24 -6.97
N THR A 229 20.59 11.16 -6.87
CA THR A 229 19.38 11.04 -6.04
C THR A 229 19.71 10.23 -4.77
N ASN A 230 19.52 10.85 -3.61
CA ASN A 230 19.69 10.20 -2.31
C ASN A 230 18.34 9.67 -1.78
N MET A 231 18.35 8.52 -1.09
CA MET A 231 17.16 7.98 -0.43
C MET A 231 16.58 8.95 0.59
N ARG A 232 17.41 9.70 1.32
CA ARG A 232 16.92 10.73 2.25
C ARG A 232 16.12 11.83 1.55
N GLY A 233 16.51 12.26 0.35
CA GLY A 233 15.76 13.25 -0.43
C GLY A 233 14.42 12.72 -0.94
N VAL A 234 14.33 11.42 -1.23
CA VAL A 234 13.06 10.74 -1.53
C VAL A 234 12.17 10.71 -0.28
N VAL A 235 12.71 10.27 0.86
CA VAL A 235 12.00 10.23 2.15
C VAL A 235 11.50 11.60 2.59
N PHE A 236 12.28 12.68 2.40
CA PHE A 236 11.80 14.04 2.69
C PHE A 236 10.63 14.45 1.77
N LYS A 237 10.69 14.13 0.46
CA LYS A 237 9.56 14.39 -0.46
C LYS A 237 8.33 13.57 -0.08
N GLU A 238 8.50 12.34 0.38
CA GLU A 238 7.41 11.49 0.86
C GLU A 238 6.81 12.05 2.14
N MET A 239 7.61 12.48 3.11
CA MET A 239 7.13 13.19 4.31
C MET A 239 6.39 14.50 3.96
N THR A 240 6.89 15.28 3.01
CA THR A 240 6.20 16.48 2.49
C THR A 240 4.85 16.11 1.88
N SER A 241 4.81 15.11 1.01
CA SER A 241 3.57 14.62 0.38
C SER A 241 2.59 14.06 1.41
N TYR A 242 3.10 13.39 2.44
CA TYR A 242 2.30 12.84 3.54
C TYR A 242 1.54 13.97 4.24
N ILE A 243 2.26 14.98 4.76
CA ILE A 243 1.65 16.11 5.47
C ILE A 243 0.71 16.91 4.55
N GLN A 244 1.07 17.07 3.27
CA GLN A 244 0.17 17.72 2.29
C GLN A 244 -1.12 16.93 2.04
N THR A 245 -1.06 15.60 2.01
CA THR A 245 -2.27 14.76 1.90
C THR A 245 -3.10 14.81 3.20
N MET A 246 -2.46 14.91 4.37
CA MET A 246 -3.16 15.13 5.65
C MET A 246 -3.93 16.46 5.67
N ARG A 247 -3.30 17.56 5.22
CA ARG A 247 -3.96 18.87 5.05
C ARG A 247 -5.19 18.80 4.13
N LYS A 248 -5.07 18.11 2.99
CA LYS A 248 -6.20 17.87 2.07
C LYS A 248 -7.31 17.05 2.71
N LEU A 249 -6.97 16.04 3.52
CA LEU A 249 -7.95 15.22 4.22
C LEU A 249 -8.73 16.03 5.26
N MET A 250 -8.04 16.86 6.06
CA MET A 250 -8.69 17.76 7.02
C MET A 250 -9.68 18.71 6.33
N LYS A 251 -9.29 19.32 5.20
CA LYS A 251 -10.20 20.14 4.40
C LYS A 251 -11.40 19.33 3.88
N ALA A 252 -11.18 18.15 3.29
CA ALA A 252 -12.26 17.32 2.77
C ALA A 252 -13.26 16.88 3.86
N ASN A 253 -12.80 16.63 5.10
CA ASN A 253 -13.67 16.34 6.24
C ASN A 253 -14.54 17.55 6.63
N VAL A 254 -14.01 18.78 6.56
CA VAL A 254 -14.77 20.01 6.78
C VAL A 254 -15.77 20.26 5.66
N ASP A 255 -15.37 20.09 4.40
CA ASP A 255 -16.25 20.23 3.23
C ASP A 255 -17.40 19.20 3.32
N PHE A 256 -17.13 17.97 3.77
CA PHE A 256 -18.15 16.96 4.09
C PHE A 256 -19.08 17.40 5.22
N LEU A 257 -18.57 17.88 6.36
CA LEU A 257 -19.41 18.40 7.45
C LEU A 257 -20.34 19.54 6.99
N GLN A 258 -19.87 20.42 6.09
CA GLN A 258 -20.71 21.46 5.47
C GLN A 258 -21.83 20.86 4.61
N SER A 259 -21.56 19.79 3.85
CA SER A 259 -22.59 19.10 3.06
C SER A 259 -23.71 18.50 3.93
N LEU A 260 -23.39 18.07 5.16
CA LEU A 260 -24.34 17.51 6.14
C LEU A 260 -25.35 18.52 6.69
N GLU A 261 -25.17 19.83 6.47
CA GLU A 261 -26.14 20.87 6.88
C GLU A 261 -27.39 20.90 5.99
N LYS A 262 -27.33 20.31 4.79
CA LYS A 262 -28.41 20.35 3.79
C LYS A 262 -28.69 19.01 3.11
N GLY A 263 -27.71 18.11 3.04
CA GLY A 263 -27.88 16.78 2.44
C GLY A 263 -28.50 15.77 3.40
N ASP A 264 -29.14 14.74 2.84
CA ASP A 264 -29.46 13.52 3.59
C ASP A 264 -28.21 12.64 3.69
N MET A 265 -27.78 12.37 4.92
CA MET A 265 -26.59 11.58 5.23
C MET A 265 -26.86 10.09 5.41
N PHE A 266 -28.13 9.67 5.35
CA PHE A 266 -28.54 8.28 5.50
C PHE A 266 -28.71 7.54 4.16
N THR A 267 -28.30 8.13 3.04
CA THR A 267 -28.46 7.58 1.69
C THR A 267 -27.49 6.43 1.38
N ARG A 268 -27.87 5.15 1.57
CA ARG A 268 -27.14 4.01 0.97
C ARG A 268 -27.99 2.76 0.72
N THR A 269 -27.69 2.06 -0.38
CA THR A 269 -28.26 0.77 -0.80
C THR A 269 -27.70 -0.47 -0.07
N PRO A 270 -28.41 -1.63 -0.13
CA PRO A 270 -28.07 -2.81 0.67
C PRO A 270 -26.82 -3.57 0.22
N THR A 271 -26.25 -4.32 1.18
CA THR A 271 -25.23 -5.37 0.92
C THR A 271 -25.80 -6.50 0.04
N GLY A 272 -25.71 -6.37 -1.29
CA GLY A 272 -26.19 -7.38 -2.23
C GLY A 272 -26.63 -6.86 -3.60
N ARG A 273 -26.87 -5.55 -3.75
CA ARG A 273 -27.07 -4.87 -5.05
C ARG A 273 -25.78 -4.16 -5.49
N THR A 274 -25.76 -3.63 -6.71
CA THR A 274 -24.65 -2.78 -7.21
C THR A 274 -24.47 -1.56 -6.30
N ASP A 275 -23.21 -1.25 -5.98
CA ASP A 275 -22.86 -0.13 -5.09
C ASP A 275 -23.30 1.18 -5.76
N ARG A 276 -24.22 1.93 -5.14
CA ARG A 276 -24.56 3.27 -5.64
C ARG A 276 -23.35 4.20 -5.43
N PRO A 277 -23.13 5.20 -6.30
CA PRO A 277 -22.10 6.20 -6.05
C PRO A 277 -22.40 6.90 -4.72
N ARG A 278 -21.37 7.08 -3.89
CA ARG A 278 -21.46 7.92 -2.69
C ARG A 278 -21.68 9.38 -3.08
N THR A 279 -22.05 10.21 -2.11
CA THR A 279 -21.84 11.66 -2.24
C THR A 279 -20.39 11.94 -2.65
N PRO A 280 -20.15 12.89 -3.57
CA PRO A 280 -18.82 13.12 -4.13
C PRO A 280 -17.78 13.48 -3.04
N GLU A 281 -18.21 14.15 -1.98
CA GLU A 281 -17.43 14.50 -0.79
C GLU A 281 -16.95 13.25 -0.03
N ALA A 282 -17.85 12.30 0.23
CA ALA A 282 -17.53 11.06 0.94
C ALA A 282 -16.62 10.13 0.10
N GLN A 283 -16.77 10.13 -1.23
CA GLN A 283 -15.86 9.41 -2.11
C GLN A 283 -14.47 10.08 -2.15
N GLN A 284 -14.42 11.41 -2.21
CA GLN A 284 -13.17 12.18 -2.17
C GLN A 284 -12.37 11.90 -0.89
N ILE A 285 -13.01 11.83 0.27
CA ILE A 285 -12.36 11.43 1.53
C ILE A 285 -11.72 10.04 1.39
N LYS A 286 -12.46 9.06 0.87
CA LYS A 286 -11.99 7.67 0.73
C LYS A 286 -10.83 7.52 -0.27
N ASP A 287 -10.84 8.30 -1.35
CA ASP A 287 -9.73 8.34 -2.31
C ASP A 287 -8.47 8.98 -1.71
N ILE A 288 -8.60 10.12 -1.01
CA ILE A 288 -7.49 10.78 -0.28
C ILE A 288 -6.92 9.84 0.79
N LEU A 289 -7.78 9.09 1.50
CA LEU A 289 -7.37 8.13 2.53
C LEU A 289 -6.60 6.94 1.95
N ALA A 290 -6.98 6.47 0.76
CA ALA A 290 -6.26 5.44 0.04
C ALA A 290 -4.85 5.92 -0.39
N ASP A 291 -4.74 7.14 -0.90
CA ASP A 291 -3.46 7.79 -1.22
C ASP A 291 -2.58 7.98 0.03
N LEU A 292 -3.16 8.45 1.14
CA LEU A 292 -2.44 8.63 2.41
C LEU A 292 -1.89 7.30 2.94
N THR A 293 -2.68 6.23 2.88
CA THR A 293 -2.27 4.88 3.27
C THR A 293 -1.15 4.34 2.35
N ALA A 294 -1.23 4.61 1.04
CA ALA A 294 -0.19 4.23 0.09
C ALA A 294 1.14 4.96 0.36
N VAL A 295 1.10 6.27 0.62
CA VAL A 295 2.28 7.05 1.02
C VAL A 295 2.85 6.56 2.35
N HIS A 296 2.02 6.22 3.33
CA HIS A 296 2.47 5.71 4.63
C HIS A 296 3.24 4.39 4.51
N ALA A 297 2.69 3.41 3.78
CA ALA A 297 3.34 2.13 3.56
C ALA A 297 4.67 2.29 2.79
N LYS A 298 4.67 3.12 1.73
CA LYS A 298 5.87 3.39 0.92
C LYS A 298 6.98 4.02 1.76
N LEU A 299 6.65 5.02 2.58
CA LEU A 299 7.59 5.67 3.49
C LEU A 299 8.15 4.67 4.51
N GLY A 300 7.35 3.72 4.99
CA GLY A 300 7.80 2.61 5.84
C GLY A 300 8.80 1.66 5.16
N VAL A 301 8.68 1.44 3.84
CA VAL A 301 9.63 0.64 3.04
C VAL A 301 10.92 1.41 2.73
N ASP A 302 10.84 2.73 2.54
CA ASP A 302 11.96 3.56 2.06
C ASP A 302 12.82 4.17 3.19
N LEU A 303 12.23 4.41 4.37
CA LEU A 303 12.91 4.85 5.60
C LEU A 303 14.11 3.96 6.03
N PRO A 304 14.04 2.61 5.99
CA PRO A 304 15.18 1.72 6.24
C PRO A 304 16.45 2.09 5.45
N PHE A 305 16.29 2.39 4.16
CA PHE A 305 17.41 2.72 3.27
C PHE A 305 17.94 4.12 3.57
N ALA A 306 17.06 5.09 3.80
CA ALA A 306 17.43 6.45 4.20
C ALA A 306 18.22 6.49 5.54
N LYS A 307 17.88 5.64 6.51
CA LYS A 307 18.61 5.47 7.79
C LYS A 307 19.99 4.84 7.64
N ARG A 308 20.21 4.04 6.58
CA ARG A 308 21.48 3.36 6.27
C ARG A 308 22.38 4.15 5.31
N GLU A 309 21.84 5.16 4.63
CA GLU A 309 22.56 5.98 3.66
C GLU A 309 23.56 6.94 4.33
N VAL A 310 24.80 6.96 3.84
CA VAL A 310 25.76 8.04 4.10
C VAL A 310 25.32 9.26 3.28
N ALA A 311 25.00 10.37 3.96
CA ALA A 311 24.45 11.54 3.29
C ALA A 311 24.98 12.85 3.90
N TYR A 312 25.21 13.85 3.06
CA TYR A 312 25.44 15.23 3.50
C TYR A 312 24.07 15.92 3.67
N GLY A 313 23.68 16.20 4.90
CA GLY A 313 22.32 16.65 5.24
C GLY A 313 22.22 17.23 6.65
N LYS A 314 21.00 17.62 7.05
CA LYS A 314 20.74 18.29 8.34
C LYS A 314 20.32 17.29 9.41
N LEU A 315 19.19 16.63 9.18
CA LEU A 315 18.59 15.64 10.09
C LEU A 315 19.30 14.28 10.04
N GLY A 316 19.39 13.65 11.20
CA GLY A 316 19.99 12.33 11.43
C GLY A 316 19.03 11.17 11.14
N PRO A 317 19.52 9.91 11.19
CA PRO A 317 18.69 8.73 10.98
C PRO A 317 17.67 8.49 12.10
N ASP A 318 17.88 9.09 13.27
CA ASP A 318 16.96 9.00 14.42
C ASP A 318 15.91 10.09 14.36
N ASP A 319 16.29 11.34 14.05
CA ASP A 319 15.31 12.40 13.79
C ASP A 319 14.31 11.99 12.68
N LEU A 320 14.77 11.25 11.64
CA LEU A 320 13.89 10.65 10.62
C LEU A 320 12.96 9.54 11.15
N LYS A 321 13.42 8.72 12.11
CA LYS A 321 12.57 7.70 12.76
C LYS A 321 11.50 8.37 13.62
N ASP A 322 11.87 9.43 14.33
CA ASP A 322 10.97 10.15 15.24
C ASP A 322 9.90 10.95 14.46
N ILE A 323 10.27 11.59 13.34
CA ILE A 323 9.30 12.20 12.41
C ILE A 323 8.31 11.15 11.89
N PHE A 324 8.78 9.97 11.46
CA PHE A 324 7.88 8.90 11.03
C PHE A 324 7.02 8.37 12.18
N ARG A 325 7.52 8.34 13.43
CA ARG A 325 6.72 7.98 14.61
C ARG A 325 5.57 8.97 14.81
N LYS A 326 5.81 10.28 14.72
CA LYS A 326 4.78 11.33 14.85
C LYS A 326 3.76 11.30 13.71
N LEU A 327 4.20 11.18 12.45
CA LEU A 327 3.30 11.00 11.30
C LEU A 327 2.40 9.75 11.45
N ARG A 328 2.97 8.65 11.95
CA ARG A 328 2.25 7.40 12.21
C ARG A 328 1.24 7.53 13.35
N ALA A 329 1.48 8.35 14.37
CA ALA A 329 0.47 8.64 15.38
C ALA A 329 -0.73 9.39 14.78
N LEU A 330 -0.46 10.44 14.00
CA LEU A 330 -1.49 11.29 13.39
C LEU A 330 -2.40 10.57 12.38
N ILE A 331 -1.88 9.66 11.55
CA ILE A 331 -2.71 8.94 10.57
C ILE A 331 -3.81 8.11 11.26
N PHE A 332 -3.55 7.50 12.42
CA PHE A 332 -4.57 6.72 13.14
C PHE A 332 -5.80 7.55 13.52
N ILE A 333 -5.56 8.75 14.05
CA ILE A 333 -6.61 9.65 14.56
C ILE A 333 -7.41 10.22 13.40
N MET A 334 -6.72 10.67 12.33
CA MET A 334 -7.39 11.21 11.14
C MET A 334 -8.14 10.15 10.33
N VAL A 335 -7.65 8.91 10.27
CA VAL A 335 -8.43 7.77 9.71
C VAL A 335 -9.72 7.58 10.50
N GLY A 336 -9.67 7.68 11.83
CA GLY A 336 -10.85 7.61 12.68
C GLY A 336 -11.81 8.78 12.48
N TYR A 337 -11.31 10.01 12.41
CA TYR A 337 -12.11 11.21 12.18
C TYR A 337 -12.82 11.15 10.81
N SER A 338 -12.11 10.74 9.76
CA SER A 338 -12.67 10.50 8.42
C SER A 338 -13.61 9.28 8.34
N SER A 339 -13.71 8.45 9.38
CA SER A 339 -14.65 7.31 9.41
C SER A 339 -16.08 7.71 9.80
N LEU A 340 -16.33 8.99 10.09
CA LEU A 340 -17.67 9.51 10.44
C LEU A 340 -18.75 9.13 9.40
N ASN A 341 -18.44 9.25 8.11
CA ASN A 341 -19.33 8.78 7.03
C ASN A 341 -19.70 7.30 7.20
N ASP A 342 -18.76 6.45 7.61
CA ASP A 342 -19.00 5.02 7.81
C ASP A 342 -19.85 4.75 9.07
N VAL A 343 -19.93 5.69 10.02
CA VAL A 343 -20.86 5.64 11.17
C VAL A 343 -22.29 5.96 10.72
N PHE A 344 -22.47 6.92 9.82
CA PHE A 344 -23.76 7.22 9.20
C PHE A 344 -24.24 6.07 8.30
N GLU A 345 -23.38 5.57 7.39
CA GLU A 345 -23.69 4.41 6.53
C GLU A 345 -24.18 3.21 7.37
N ARG A 346 -23.49 2.87 8.48
CA ARG A 346 -23.92 1.78 9.40
C ARG A 346 -25.23 2.07 10.14
N THR A 347 -25.50 3.34 10.44
CA THR A 347 -26.75 3.72 11.12
C THR A 347 -27.95 3.53 10.20
N THR A 348 -27.82 3.83 8.90
CA THR A 348 -28.81 3.45 7.87
C THR A 348 -29.01 1.93 7.83
N GLU A 349 -27.93 1.14 7.77
CA GLU A 349 -28.02 -0.33 7.71
C GLU A 349 -28.75 -0.93 8.92
N GLN A 350 -28.57 -0.36 10.12
CA GLN A 350 -29.20 -0.85 11.35
C GLN A 350 -30.70 -0.58 11.46
N HIS A 351 -31.20 0.51 10.87
CA HIS A 351 -32.62 0.89 10.95
C HIS A 351 -33.41 0.49 9.69
N GLY A 352 -32.76 -0.10 8.68
CA GLY A 352 -33.42 -0.52 7.44
C GLY A 352 -33.82 0.65 6.53
N TRP A 353 -33.25 1.85 6.72
CA TRP A 353 -33.56 3.07 5.95
C TRP A 353 -33.04 3.04 4.49
N GLN A 354 -32.82 1.85 3.93
CA GLN A 354 -32.15 1.61 2.65
C GLN A 354 -33.12 1.70 1.45
N ASP A 355 -34.34 1.21 1.62
CA ASP A 355 -35.35 1.11 0.56
C ASP A 355 -36.42 2.23 0.65
N LEU A 356 -36.52 2.93 1.78
CA LEU A 356 -37.46 4.06 2.01
C LEU A 356 -37.08 5.36 1.26
N ALA A 357 -35.97 5.38 0.54
CA ALA A 357 -35.49 6.56 -0.18
C ALA A 357 -36.10 6.74 -1.58
N ASP A 358 -36.62 5.66 -2.19
CA ASP A 358 -37.06 5.66 -3.60
C ASP A 358 -38.52 5.18 -3.81
N GLU A 359 -39.14 4.48 -2.86
CA GLU A 359 -40.49 3.91 -3.01
C GLU A 359 -41.53 4.62 -2.13
N THR A 360 -42.71 4.92 -2.71
CA THR A 360 -43.88 5.40 -1.96
C THR A 360 -44.36 4.33 -0.97
N PRO A 361 -44.49 4.62 0.33
CA PRO A 361 -44.84 3.60 1.33
C PRO A 361 -46.28 3.11 1.13
N LEU A 362 -46.43 1.79 1.00
CA LEU A 362 -47.73 1.09 0.93
C LEU A 362 -48.06 0.33 2.24
N VAL A 363 -47.32 0.57 3.33
CA VAL A 363 -47.41 -0.16 4.60
C VAL A 363 -47.18 0.80 5.77
N GLU A 364 -48.03 0.74 6.82
CA GLU A 364 -47.95 1.63 7.99
C GLU A 364 -46.58 1.58 8.71
N ASP A 365 -45.97 0.40 8.82
CA ASP A 365 -44.62 0.23 9.40
C ASP A 365 -43.52 1.03 8.65
N ALA A 366 -43.71 1.25 7.35
CA ALA A 366 -42.78 2.01 6.52
C ALA A 366 -42.91 3.52 6.74
N GLU A 367 -44.13 4.03 6.97
CA GLU A 367 -44.34 5.44 7.29
C GLU A 367 -43.63 5.85 8.59
N ASP A 368 -43.78 5.07 9.65
CA ASP A 368 -43.11 5.38 10.92
C ASP A 368 -41.59 5.23 10.83
N ALA A 369 -41.08 4.32 9.99
CA ALA A 369 -39.65 4.19 9.74
C ALA A 369 -39.08 5.41 9.00
N GLU A 370 -39.81 5.95 8.02
CA GLU A 370 -39.43 7.16 7.29
C GLU A 370 -39.59 8.42 8.13
N ARG A 371 -40.66 8.56 8.92
CA ARG A 371 -40.79 9.63 9.92
C ARG A 371 -39.59 9.65 10.89
N ARG A 372 -39.15 8.48 11.35
CA ARG A 372 -37.95 8.34 12.21
C ARG A 372 -36.65 8.75 11.49
N ARG A 373 -36.52 8.48 10.19
CA ARG A 373 -35.39 8.93 9.35
C ARG A 373 -35.41 10.44 9.15
N VAL A 374 -36.52 11.02 8.70
CA VAL A 374 -36.67 12.48 8.47
C VAL A 374 -36.35 13.27 9.74
N GLN A 375 -36.90 12.87 10.90
CA GLN A 375 -36.52 13.48 12.19
C GLN A 375 -35.03 13.33 12.51
N SER A 376 -34.39 12.23 12.09
CA SER A 376 -32.96 12.00 12.31
C SER A 376 -32.11 12.87 11.38
N VAL A 377 -32.57 13.14 10.14
CA VAL A 377 -31.94 14.10 9.24
C VAL A 377 -31.99 15.51 9.85
N GLU A 378 -33.16 15.96 10.28
CA GLU A 378 -33.37 17.28 10.90
C GLU A 378 -32.50 17.47 12.17
N ASP A 379 -32.49 16.47 13.07
CA ASP A 379 -31.59 16.44 14.23
C ASP A 379 -30.12 16.66 13.83
N TRP A 380 -29.69 16.03 12.75
CA TRP A 380 -28.31 16.11 12.28
C TRP A 380 -27.99 17.37 11.48
N HIS A 381 -28.98 18.00 10.83
CA HIS A 381 -28.85 19.36 10.27
C HIS A 381 -28.60 20.36 11.40
N GLN A 382 -29.39 20.29 12.49
CA GLN A 382 -29.19 21.11 13.68
C GLN A 382 -27.82 20.87 14.33
N ILE A 383 -27.42 19.60 14.53
CA ILE A 383 -26.10 19.26 15.11
C ILE A 383 -24.96 19.73 14.21
N SER A 384 -25.07 19.57 12.88
CA SER A 384 -24.06 20.06 11.94
C SER A 384 -23.91 21.58 12.04
N GLY A 385 -25.02 22.32 12.07
CA GLY A 385 -25.02 23.78 12.26
C GLY A 385 -24.31 24.22 13.56
N MET A 386 -24.52 23.51 14.67
CA MET A 386 -23.84 23.79 15.94
C MET A 386 -22.33 23.53 15.88
N LEU A 387 -21.89 22.43 15.26
CA LEU A 387 -20.47 22.04 15.21
C LEU A 387 -19.65 22.79 14.16
N LYS A 388 -20.31 23.24 13.08
CA LYS A 388 -19.70 23.88 11.90
C LYS A 388 -18.69 24.98 12.24
N GLY A 389 -19.11 25.98 13.01
CA GLY A 389 -18.26 27.14 13.36
C GLY A 389 -17.00 26.75 14.16
N PRO A 390 -17.16 26.09 15.33
CA PRO A 390 -16.02 25.63 16.13
C PRO A 390 -15.05 24.73 15.35
N PHE A 391 -15.56 23.76 14.58
CA PHE A 391 -14.74 22.78 13.87
C PHE A 391 -14.00 23.38 12.66
N GLN A 392 -14.62 24.30 11.92
CA GLN A 392 -13.94 25.05 10.86
C GLN A 392 -12.77 25.87 11.40
N HIS A 393 -12.98 26.59 12.51
CA HIS A 393 -11.96 27.43 13.12
C HIS A 393 -10.74 26.60 13.59
N ILE A 394 -10.94 25.54 14.38
CA ILE A 394 -9.81 24.70 14.83
C ILE A 394 -9.14 23.95 13.67
N THR A 395 -9.89 23.55 12.63
CA THR A 395 -9.30 22.91 11.45
C THR A 395 -8.40 23.86 10.66
N GLY A 396 -8.75 25.16 10.60
CA GLY A 396 -7.87 26.20 10.07
C GLY A 396 -6.54 26.27 10.83
N HIS A 397 -6.60 26.34 12.17
CA HIS A 397 -5.40 26.35 13.02
C HIS A 397 -4.57 25.05 12.90
N ILE A 398 -5.21 23.89 12.71
CA ILE A 398 -4.53 22.61 12.43
C ILE A 398 -3.81 22.65 11.07
N ASP A 399 -4.42 23.23 10.03
CA ASP A 399 -3.81 23.38 8.71
C ASP A 399 -2.59 24.32 8.73
N ASP A 400 -2.67 25.39 9.53
CA ASP A 400 -1.56 26.29 9.85
C ASP A 400 -0.47 25.61 10.67
N GLY A 401 -0.82 24.74 11.64
CA GLY A 401 0.11 23.89 12.35
C GLY A 401 0.89 22.94 11.41
N PHE A 402 0.20 22.30 10.46
CA PHE A 402 0.85 21.52 9.41
C PHE A 402 1.70 22.39 8.48
N ALA A 403 1.30 23.63 8.18
CA ALA A 403 2.11 24.58 7.43
C ALA A 403 3.40 24.94 8.18
N HIS A 404 3.30 25.22 9.48
CA HIS A 404 4.42 25.52 10.37
C HIS A 404 5.40 24.33 10.40
N ILE A 405 4.94 23.10 10.64
CA ILE A 405 5.79 21.89 10.64
C ILE A 405 6.57 21.75 9.32
N LEU A 406 5.90 21.98 8.17
CA LEU A 406 6.52 21.92 6.84
C LEU A 406 7.59 23.01 6.63
N ILE A 407 7.42 24.19 7.23
CA ILE A 407 8.36 25.32 7.12
C ILE A 407 9.52 25.17 8.13
N SER A 408 9.22 24.89 9.41
CA SER A 408 10.21 24.73 10.48
C SER A 408 11.16 23.55 10.23
N LEU A 409 10.66 22.41 9.72
CA LEU A 409 11.50 21.29 9.26
C LEU A 409 12.17 21.52 7.90
N GLN A 410 11.94 22.67 7.26
CA GLN A 410 12.47 23.07 5.94
C GLN A 410 12.11 22.10 4.80
N LEU A 411 10.95 21.44 4.92
CA LEU A 411 10.37 20.56 3.90
C LEU A 411 9.74 21.36 2.76
N LEU A 412 9.23 22.57 3.07
CA LEU A 412 8.84 23.60 2.12
C LEU A 412 9.61 24.90 2.40
N LYS A 413 9.74 25.75 1.38
CA LYS A 413 10.17 27.14 1.57
C LYS A 413 8.98 27.95 2.10
N LYS A 414 9.20 28.84 3.08
CA LYS A 414 8.24 29.91 3.41
C LYS A 414 7.95 30.67 2.11
N LYS A 415 6.70 30.65 1.64
CA LYS A 415 6.26 31.61 0.63
C LYS A 415 6.36 32.99 1.29
N LYS A 416 6.91 34.00 0.60
CA LYS A 416 6.62 35.38 0.98
C LYS A 416 5.11 35.54 0.80
N ALA A 417 4.36 35.58 1.90
CA ALA A 417 3.01 36.11 1.85
C ALA A 417 3.11 37.56 1.35
N LEU A 418 2.17 37.99 0.51
CA LEU A 418 1.87 39.41 0.49
C LEU A 418 1.29 39.73 1.88
N PRO A 419 1.58 40.90 2.47
CA PRO A 419 0.92 41.29 3.70
C PRO A 419 -0.59 41.40 3.45
N ASP A 420 -1.37 40.51 4.07
CA ASP A 420 -2.82 40.69 4.16
C ASP A 420 -3.06 41.91 5.06
N LEU A 421 -3.54 43.00 4.45
CA LEU A 421 -3.79 44.27 5.13
C LEU A 421 -4.96 44.22 6.13
N GLU A 422 -5.69 43.11 6.19
CA GLU A 422 -6.88 42.93 7.05
C GLU A 422 -6.61 42.15 8.34
N ASN A 423 -5.50 41.40 8.44
CA ASN A 423 -5.02 40.84 9.70
C ASN A 423 -3.91 41.74 10.27
N GLY A 424 -4.23 42.52 11.31
CA GLY A 424 -3.28 43.38 12.00
C GLY A 424 -2.00 42.62 12.39
N GLY A 425 -0.84 43.24 12.14
CA GLY A 425 0.48 42.59 12.07
C GLY A 425 1.10 42.06 13.38
N ASP A 426 0.28 41.69 14.36
CA ASP A 426 0.69 41.18 15.68
C ASP A 426 0.49 39.66 15.85
N THR A 427 -0.14 38.96 14.90
CA THR A 427 -0.28 37.49 14.99
C THR A 427 0.89 36.77 14.30
N PRO A 428 1.70 35.95 15.02
CA PRO A 428 2.80 35.19 14.41
C PRO A 428 2.28 34.22 13.36
N THR A 429 2.88 34.24 12.16
CA THR A 429 2.48 33.39 11.03
C THR A 429 3.19 32.03 11.05
N PRO A 430 2.68 31.01 10.33
CA PRO A 430 3.35 29.70 10.22
C PRO A 430 4.83 29.80 9.81
N GLY A 431 5.70 29.43 10.75
CA GLY A 431 7.16 29.45 10.61
C GLY A 431 7.87 30.68 11.22
N GLU A 432 7.16 31.51 12.00
CA GLU A 432 7.75 32.51 12.89
C GLU A 432 7.85 32.00 14.34
N ALA A 433 8.75 32.62 15.12
CA ALA A 433 8.88 32.34 16.55
C ALA A 433 7.60 32.76 17.30
N GLY A 434 7.22 31.99 18.32
CA GLY A 434 5.98 32.20 19.07
C GLY A 434 4.71 31.61 18.43
N PHE A 435 4.75 31.17 17.16
CA PHE A 435 3.60 30.50 16.53
C PHE A 435 3.12 29.27 17.33
N THR A 436 4.05 28.42 17.78
CA THR A 436 3.70 27.19 18.52
C THR A 436 3.00 27.49 19.85
N GLU A 437 3.39 28.56 20.56
CA GLU A 437 2.72 29.01 21.79
C GLU A 437 1.31 29.55 21.51
N LEU A 438 1.15 30.35 20.45
CA LEU A 438 -0.17 30.84 20.01
C LEU A 438 -1.07 29.67 19.59
N PHE A 439 -0.55 28.71 18.84
CA PHE A 439 -1.31 27.51 18.47
C PHE A 439 -1.72 26.72 19.70
N GLY A 440 -0.82 26.53 20.69
CA GLY A 440 -1.15 25.91 21.97
C GLY A 440 -2.29 26.64 22.71
N LYS A 441 -2.25 27.99 22.77
CA LYS A 441 -3.35 28.80 23.33
C LYS A 441 -4.66 28.60 22.56
N LYS A 442 -4.63 28.48 21.23
CA LYS A 442 -5.81 28.23 20.39
C LYS A 442 -6.38 26.83 20.55
N VAL A 443 -5.54 25.82 20.79
CA VAL A 443 -5.98 24.47 21.15
C VAL A 443 -6.67 24.48 22.52
N GLN A 444 -6.11 25.16 23.52
CA GLN A 444 -6.75 25.31 24.84
C GLN A 444 -8.07 26.11 24.77
N GLU A 445 -8.14 27.15 23.94
CA GLU A 445 -9.38 27.88 23.66
C GLU A 445 -10.46 26.99 23.04
N PHE A 446 -10.08 26.03 22.19
CA PHE A 446 -11.00 25.03 21.63
C PHE A 446 -11.48 24.04 22.69
N LYS A 447 -10.59 23.49 23.54
CA LYS A 447 -10.96 22.62 24.67
C LYS A 447 -11.99 23.28 25.59
N GLY A 448 -11.84 24.58 25.87
CA GLY A 448 -12.81 25.36 26.65
C GLY A 448 -14.20 25.49 26.00
N LYS A 449 -14.31 25.42 24.66
CA LYS A 449 -15.59 25.51 23.92
C LYS A 449 -16.42 24.24 23.97
N LYS A 450 -15.84 23.10 24.35
CA LYS A 450 -16.56 21.82 24.56
C LYS A 450 -17.78 22.01 25.48
N VAL A 451 -17.61 22.74 26.58
CA VAL A 451 -18.70 23.04 27.54
C VAL A 451 -19.85 23.81 26.89
N TYR A 452 -19.58 24.74 25.98
CA TYR A 452 -20.60 25.50 25.25
C TYR A 452 -21.37 24.60 24.27
N ILE A 453 -20.66 23.75 23.51
CA ILE A 453 -21.27 22.79 22.57
C ILE A 453 -22.19 21.82 23.33
N LEU A 454 -21.74 21.32 24.48
CA LEU A 454 -22.51 20.43 25.35
C LEU A 454 -23.74 21.13 25.94
N LYS A 455 -23.61 22.38 26.40
CA LYS A 455 -24.76 23.16 26.88
C LYS A 455 -25.79 23.36 25.77
N GLN A 456 -25.36 23.80 24.59
CA GLN A 456 -26.25 24.01 23.45
C GLN A 456 -26.97 22.72 23.02
N PHE A 457 -26.28 21.56 23.11
CA PHE A 457 -26.90 20.26 22.89
C PHE A 457 -27.95 19.94 23.97
N CYS A 458 -27.66 20.13 25.26
CA CYS A 458 -28.62 19.93 26.35
C CYS A 458 -29.85 20.84 26.22
N ASP A 459 -29.64 22.14 25.97
CA ASP A 459 -30.70 23.12 25.72
C ASP A 459 -31.58 22.68 24.54
N SER A 460 -30.99 22.22 23.43
CA SER A 460 -31.72 21.71 22.25
C SER A 460 -32.58 20.45 22.51
N ARG A 461 -32.36 19.76 23.64
CA ARG A 461 -33.08 18.55 24.05
C ARG A 461 -33.94 18.77 25.31
N GLY A 462 -34.09 20.01 25.76
CA GLY A 462 -34.90 20.39 26.93
C GLY A 462 -34.29 19.98 28.27
N ILE A 463 -32.96 19.86 28.36
CA ILE A 463 -32.24 19.57 29.60
C ILE A 463 -31.68 20.88 30.13
N GLU A 464 -32.31 21.45 31.15
CA GLU A 464 -31.91 22.74 31.71
C GLU A 464 -30.73 22.55 32.67
N LEU A 465 -29.56 23.08 32.30
CA LEU A 465 -28.32 22.97 33.06
C LEU A 465 -28.13 24.18 33.99
N PRO A 466 -27.99 23.98 35.31
CA PRO A 466 -27.67 25.05 36.26
C PRO A 466 -26.37 25.81 35.93
N PRO A 467 -26.24 27.09 36.33
CA PRO A 467 -25.12 27.95 35.91
C PRO A 467 -23.73 27.47 36.35
N ASN A 468 -23.63 26.71 37.46
CA ASN A 468 -22.38 26.14 37.97
C ASN A 468 -22.21 24.63 37.70
N PHE A 469 -23.12 24.01 36.94
CA PHE A 469 -23.22 22.55 36.78
C PHE A 469 -21.90 21.84 36.42
N PHE A 470 -21.09 22.43 35.54
CA PHE A 470 -19.81 21.85 35.10
C PHE A 470 -18.62 22.12 36.03
N ARG A 471 -18.82 22.83 37.15
CA ARG A 471 -17.82 23.04 38.20
C ARG A 471 -18.06 22.14 39.41
N ASP A 472 -19.31 22.03 39.85
CA ASP A 472 -19.72 21.22 41.00
C ASP A 472 -20.89 20.29 40.62
N PRO A 473 -20.65 19.16 39.90
CA PRO A 473 -21.70 18.32 39.32
C PRO A 473 -22.63 17.62 40.34
N LYS A 474 -22.27 17.67 41.63
CA LYS A 474 -22.94 17.00 42.75
C LYS A 474 -23.84 17.93 43.58
N MET A 475 -23.79 19.25 43.41
CA MET A 475 -24.49 20.20 44.33
C MET A 475 -25.89 20.67 43.88
N GLU A 476 -26.24 20.56 42.60
CA GLU A 476 -27.53 21.07 42.08
C GLU A 476 -28.26 19.98 41.28
N ASP A 477 -29.55 19.80 41.54
CA ASP A 477 -30.40 18.85 40.81
C ASP A 477 -30.72 19.38 39.40
N VAL A 478 -30.59 18.51 38.40
CA VAL A 478 -30.82 18.84 36.99
C VAL A 478 -32.29 18.64 36.66
N VAL A 479 -32.93 19.64 36.05
CA VAL A 479 -34.28 19.49 35.49
C VAL A 479 -34.18 18.72 34.18
N THR A 480 -34.46 17.41 34.26
CA THR A 480 -34.39 16.49 33.12
C THR A 480 -35.78 16.08 32.64
N PRO A 481 -36.05 16.05 31.32
CA PRO A 481 -37.34 15.61 30.77
C PRO A 481 -37.75 14.18 31.15
N GLU A 482 -39.04 13.86 31.06
CA GLU A 482 -39.58 12.53 31.35
C GLU A 482 -38.88 11.39 30.59
N TRP A 483 -38.50 11.62 29.32
CA TRP A 483 -37.79 10.64 28.49
C TRP A 483 -36.37 10.31 28.99
N TYR A 484 -35.78 11.17 29.83
CA TYR A 484 -34.45 10.96 30.40
C TYR A 484 -34.50 10.00 31.60
N ASN A 485 -35.52 10.10 32.44
CA ASN A 485 -35.66 9.29 33.66
C ASN A 485 -36.53 8.03 33.51
N SER A 486 -37.33 7.92 32.44
CA SER A 486 -38.22 6.78 32.22
C SER A 486 -37.50 5.43 32.10
N PHE A 487 -38.11 4.39 32.69
CA PHE A 487 -37.67 3.00 32.61
C PHE A 487 -38.91 2.10 32.40
N PRO A 488 -38.88 1.09 31.51
CA PRO A 488 -37.76 0.63 30.67
C PRO A 488 -37.35 1.63 29.58
N ARG A 489 -36.12 1.47 29.07
CA ARG A 489 -35.45 2.41 28.14
C ARG A 489 -36.32 2.80 26.92
N THR A 490 -36.83 4.02 26.90
CA THR A 490 -37.43 4.61 25.69
C THR A 490 -36.41 4.69 24.55
N GLN A 491 -36.81 4.38 23.30
CA GLN A 491 -35.91 4.45 22.13
C GLN A 491 -35.26 5.83 21.97
N THR A 492 -36.00 6.90 22.31
CA THR A 492 -35.56 8.30 22.29
C THR A 492 -34.29 8.54 23.12
N ARG A 493 -34.21 8.02 24.35
CA ARG A 493 -33.02 8.16 25.21
C ARG A 493 -31.78 7.50 24.59
N GLN A 494 -31.96 6.35 23.93
CA GLN A 494 -30.85 5.69 23.23
C GLN A 494 -30.40 6.47 21.99
N ARG A 495 -31.33 7.09 21.24
CA ARG A 495 -31.04 7.93 20.07
C ARG A 495 -30.23 9.17 20.43
N TYR A 496 -30.69 9.97 21.40
CA TYR A 496 -29.98 11.18 21.82
C TYR A 496 -28.62 10.87 22.44
N ARG A 497 -28.49 9.77 23.18
CA ARG A 497 -27.17 9.32 23.69
C ARG A 497 -26.20 8.90 22.58
N ARG A 498 -26.68 8.25 21.51
CA ARG A 498 -25.86 7.94 20.33
C ARG A 498 -25.41 9.23 19.62
N GLN A 499 -26.28 10.21 19.47
CA GLN A 499 -25.91 11.53 18.92
C GLN A 499 -24.85 12.21 19.80
N LEU A 500 -25.05 12.26 21.12
CA LEU A 500 -24.08 12.80 22.08
C LEU A 500 -22.72 12.10 21.98
N TYR A 501 -22.69 10.76 21.95
CA TYR A 501 -21.46 10.00 21.78
C TYR A 501 -20.78 10.32 20.44
N THR A 502 -21.53 10.53 19.36
CA THR A 502 -20.95 10.90 18.06
C THR A 502 -20.43 12.34 18.05
N ILE A 503 -21.08 13.28 18.75
CA ILE A 503 -20.57 14.65 18.96
C ILE A 503 -19.25 14.60 19.72
N LEU A 504 -19.23 13.92 20.88
CA LEU A 504 -18.03 13.69 21.69
C LEU A 504 -16.92 12.99 20.90
N PHE A 505 -17.28 12.07 19.99
CA PHE A 505 -16.33 11.39 19.12
C PHE A 505 -15.68 12.34 18.11
N MET A 506 -16.44 13.24 17.48
CA MET A 506 -15.84 14.24 16.59
C MET A 506 -14.96 15.22 17.36
N ASP A 507 -15.45 15.71 18.50
CA ASP A 507 -14.77 16.65 19.40
C ASP A 507 -13.43 16.09 19.91
N PHE A 508 -13.47 14.90 20.54
CA PHE A 508 -12.29 14.21 21.07
C PHE A 508 -11.25 13.90 19.98
N LEU A 509 -11.67 13.49 18.78
CA LEU A 509 -10.73 13.20 17.70
C LEU A 509 -10.12 14.47 17.09
N LEU A 510 -10.90 15.56 17.01
CA LEU A 510 -10.40 16.83 16.52
C LEU A 510 -9.44 17.49 17.53
N GLU A 511 -9.75 17.41 18.82
CA GLU A 511 -8.85 17.74 19.94
C GLU A 511 -7.57 16.89 19.88
N SER A 512 -7.69 15.57 19.75
CA SER A 512 -6.55 14.64 19.63
C SER A 512 -5.66 14.95 18.41
N ILE A 513 -6.24 15.35 17.28
CA ILE A 513 -5.47 15.80 16.11
C ILE A 513 -4.74 17.11 16.44
N ALA A 514 -5.42 18.08 17.05
CA ALA A 514 -4.85 19.37 17.41
C ALA A 514 -3.66 19.23 18.38
N ASP A 515 -3.81 18.43 19.44
CA ASP A 515 -2.75 18.15 20.42
C ASP A 515 -1.55 17.46 19.76
N ARG A 516 -1.76 16.40 18.95
CA ARG A 516 -0.64 15.70 18.29
C ARG A 516 0.02 16.55 17.19
N VAL A 517 -0.68 17.49 16.58
CA VAL A 517 -0.08 18.50 15.70
C VAL A 517 0.70 19.53 16.52
N HIS A 518 0.22 19.94 17.69
CA HIS A 518 0.92 20.86 18.59
C HIS A 518 2.23 20.25 19.12
N GLU A 519 2.20 19.00 19.60
CA GLU A 519 3.40 18.22 19.94
C GLU A 519 4.40 18.07 18.78
N PHE A 520 3.93 18.11 17.54
CA PHE A 520 4.78 18.02 16.36
C PHE A 520 5.33 19.40 15.96
N CYS A 521 4.60 20.49 16.21
CA CYS A 521 5.13 21.86 16.15
C CYS A 521 6.24 22.06 17.19
N ILE A 522 6.00 21.71 18.46
CA ILE A 522 7.00 21.73 19.54
C ILE A 522 8.27 20.98 19.13
N TYR A 523 8.14 19.76 18.60
CA TYR A 523 9.28 18.98 18.11
C TYR A 523 9.98 19.64 16.91
N ALA A 524 9.23 20.24 15.97
CA ALA A 524 9.81 20.92 14.82
C ALA A 524 10.64 22.15 15.24
N ASP A 525 10.12 22.94 16.19
CA ASP A 525 10.81 24.08 16.79
C ASP A 525 12.00 23.64 17.65
N GLU A 526 11.89 22.57 18.45
CA GLU A 526 13.02 21.98 19.18
C GLU A 526 14.16 21.60 18.21
N LYS A 527 13.85 21.01 17.04
CA LYS A 527 14.87 20.71 16.01
C LYS A 527 15.39 21.94 15.27
N ALA A 528 14.59 23.00 15.11
CA ALA A 528 15.05 24.29 14.58
C ALA A 528 16.03 24.96 15.57
N ASN A 529 15.61 25.11 16.82
CA ASN A 529 16.34 25.75 17.92
C ASN A 529 17.61 24.99 18.32
N SER A 530 17.63 23.66 18.22
CA SER A 530 18.83 22.84 18.44
C SER A 530 20.00 23.10 17.47
N GLY A 531 19.84 24.03 16.52
CA GLY A 531 20.85 24.36 15.51
C GLY A 531 21.07 23.27 14.45
N LYS A 532 20.54 22.05 14.64
CA LYS A 532 20.67 20.92 13.69
C LYS A 532 20.15 21.24 12.29
N LEU A 533 19.18 22.16 12.17
CA LEU A 533 18.62 22.62 10.90
C LEU A 533 19.33 23.85 10.31
N SER A 534 20.31 24.44 11.00
CA SER A 534 21.09 25.57 10.46
C SER A 534 22.14 25.11 9.45
N ARG A 535 23.02 24.17 9.84
CA ARG A 535 24.17 23.71 9.05
C ARG A 535 23.95 22.30 8.46
N LYS A 536 24.52 22.05 7.28
CA LYS A 536 24.62 20.70 6.70
C LYS A 536 25.85 19.99 7.29
N ARG A 537 25.73 18.70 7.55
CA ARG A 537 26.77 17.83 8.14
C ARG A 537 26.83 16.49 7.42
N LEU A 538 27.98 15.82 7.47
CA LEU A 538 28.08 14.44 7.01
C LEU A 538 27.41 13.53 8.05
N VAL A 539 26.37 12.81 7.64
CA VAL A 539 25.66 11.86 8.50
C VAL A 539 25.98 10.44 8.09
N VAL A 540 26.81 9.78 8.88
CA VAL A 540 27.25 8.39 8.70
C VAL A 540 26.36 7.46 9.56
N PRO A 541 25.93 6.29 9.05
CA PRO A 541 25.23 5.30 9.87
C PRO A 541 26.19 4.72 10.92
N GLY A 542 25.82 4.75 12.20
CA GLY A 542 26.69 4.23 13.27
C GLY A 542 27.06 2.76 13.09
N TYR A 543 28.30 2.39 13.40
CA TYR A 543 28.89 1.06 13.17
C TYR A 543 28.00 -0.12 13.62
N LYS A 544 27.34 0.00 14.78
CA LYS A 544 26.39 -1.01 15.29
C LYS A 544 25.24 -1.31 14.29
N ARG A 545 24.74 -0.29 13.58
CA ARG A 545 23.66 -0.42 12.57
C ARG A 545 24.17 -1.03 11.27
N LEU A 546 25.39 -0.69 10.86
CA LEU A 546 26.02 -1.26 9.66
C LEU A 546 26.32 -2.76 9.88
N ARG A 547 26.92 -3.12 11.03
CA ARG A 547 27.15 -4.53 11.43
C ARG A 547 25.84 -5.31 11.57
N LYS A 548 24.78 -4.73 12.16
CA LYS A 548 23.44 -5.36 12.21
C LYS A 548 22.89 -5.59 10.79
N SER A 549 23.05 -4.62 9.89
CA SER A 549 22.53 -4.72 8.50
C SER A 549 23.27 -5.79 7.68
N ILE A 550 24.59 -5.90 7.80
CA ILE A 550 25.37 -6.96 7.14
C ILE A 550 24.99 -8.34 7.71
N ARG A 551 24.87 -8.45 9.05
CA ARG A 551 24.40 -9.70 9.68
C ARG A 551 23.00 -10.09 9.19
N GLN A 552 22.07 -9.14 9.08
CA GLN A 552 20.72 -9.35 8.55
C GLN A 552 20.68 -9.78 7.08
N LEU A 553 21.66 -9.38 6.26
CA LEU A 553 21.78 -9.83 4.86
C LEU A 553 22.35 -11.26 4.75
N MET A 554 23.09 -11.72 5.76
CA MET A 554 23.78 -13.03 5.76
C MET A 554 23.04 -14.11 6.55
N SER A 555 22.22 -13.76 7.56
CA SER A 555 21.52 -14.74 8.39
C SER A 555 20.19 -15.17 7.76
N HIS A 556 20.08 -16.45 7.39
CA HIS A 556 18.84 -17.07 6.89
C HIS A 556 17.67 -16.94 7.89
N ARG A 557 17.99 -16.78 9.18
CA ARG A 557 17.09 -16.21 10.18
C ARG A 557 16.84 -14.73 9.88
N GLN A 558 15.74 -14.46 9.19
CA GLN A 558 14.86 -13.33 9.57
C GLN A 558 14.27 -13.63 10.97
N ASP A 559 15.13 -13.65 12.00
CA ASP A 559 14.64 -13.65 13.36
C ASP A 559 13.79 -12.40 13.53
N ASN A 560 12.54 -12.63 13.91
CA ASN A 560 11.43 -11.69 13.85
C ASN A 560 11.50 -10.66 15.02
N TYR A 561 12.72 -10.28 15.39
CA TYR A 561 13.14 -9.62 16.62
C TYR A 561 13.87 -8.29 16.32
N HIS A 562 13.13 -7.22 16.58
CA HIS A 562 13.54 -5.81 16.74
C HIS A 562 13.89 -4.95 15.52
N ASP A 563 13.17 -3.81 15.52
CA ASP A 563 13.22 -2.59 14.71
C ASP A 563 12.27 -2.62 13.49
N ASP A 564 11.58 -1.50 13.27
CA ASP A 564 10.35 -1.31 12.47
C ASP A 564 10.59 -1.38 10.93
N THR A 565 11.30 -2.41 10.46
CA THR A 565 12.26 -2.24 9.35
C THR A 565 12.30 -3.41 8.34
N SER A 566 11.46 -4.45 8.47
CA SER A 566 11.41 -5.59 7.54
C SER A 566 9.99 -5.89 7.06
N GLY A 567 9.33 -4.87 6.51
CA GLY A 567 8.10 -4.99 5.74
C GLY A 567 8.35 -5.47 4.31
N LEU A 568 9.00 -6.63 4.14
CA LEU A 568 9.15 -7.25 2.83
C LEU A 568 8.38 -8.56 2.74
N MET A 569 7.75 -8.73 1.58
CA MET A 569 6.98 -9.90 1.18
C MET A 569 7.79 -11.18 1.34
N ASN A 570 7.20 -12.13 2.05
CA ASN A 570 7.16 -13.51 1.58
C ASN A 570 5.75 -13.68 0.97
N GLU A 571 5.63 -14.29 -0.22
CA GLU A 571 4.36 -14.58 -0.93
C GLU A 571 3.53 -15.71 -0.27
N ASP A 572 3.58 -15.78 1.06
CA ASP A 572 2.93 -16.85 1.80
C ASP A 572 2.25 -16.33 3.08
N GLY A 573 0.92 -16.14 2.98
CA GLY A 573 0.03 -15.88 4.12
C GLY A 573 0.14 -16.88 5.27
N SER A 574 0.78 -18.05 5.08
CA SER A 574 1.08 -18.99 6.17
C SER A 574 2.22 -18.54 7.10
N ARG A 575 3.15 -17.72 6.61
CA ARG A 575 4.31 -17.21 7.38
C ARG A 575 4.14 -15.74 7.77
N ALA A 576 3.31 -14.99 7.05
CA ALA A 576 2.90 -13.63 7.42
C ALA A 576 2.24 -13.59 8.81
N SER A 577 1.44 -14.61 9.14
CA SER A 577 0.67 -14.77 10.38
C SER A 577 1.49 -14.94 11.67
N ASN A 578 2.79 -15.29 11.61
CA ASN A 578 3.61 -15.48 12.81
C ASN A 578 3.92 -14.13 13.50
N VAL A 579 3.01 -13.73 14.38
CA VAL A 579 3.16 -12.64 15.34
C VAL A 579 3.52 -13.27 16.69
N TYR A 580 4.82 -13.46 16.89
CA TYR A 580 5.37 -13.89 18.19
C TYR A 580 4.99 -12.88 19.27
N MET A 581 4.17 -13.30 20.24
CA MET A 581 3.61 -12.49 21.32
C MET A 581 3.80 -13.20 22.65
N GLY A 582 4.80 -12.75 23.44
CA GLY A 582 5.15 -13.32 24.74
C GLY A 582 5.68 -14.76 24.69
N GLY A 583 5.97 -15.32 25.88
CA GLY A 583 6.48 -16.69 26.04
C GLY A 583 5.52 -17.78 25.54
N ALA A 584 4.22 -17.59 25.76
CA ALA A 584 3.16 -18.55 25.38
C ALA A 584 3.02 -18.78 23.86
N ASN A 585 3.48 -17.83 23.02
CA ASN A 585 3.47 -17.97 21.56
C ASN A 585 4.90 -18.07 20.95
N GLN A 586 5.93 -18.44 21.74
CA GLN A 586 7.31 -18.44 21.23
C GLN A 586 7.59 -19.47 20.13
N ARG A 587 6.81 -20.55 20.07
CA ARG A 587 6.77 -21.50 18.96
C ARG A 587 5.32 -21.90 18.73
N ARG A 588 4.92 -22.17 17.48
CA ARG A 588 3.78 -23.09 17.29
C ARG A 588 4.22 -24.41 17.90
N HIS A 589 3.43 -24.95 18.83
CA HIS A 589 3.59 -26.35 19.19
C HIS A 589 3.29 -27.16 17.93
N ASP A 590 4.28 -27.90 17.44
CA ASP A 590 4.05 -28.88 16.39
C ASP A 590 3.20 -29.99 17.03
N PRO A 591 1.95 -30.22 16.60
CA PRO A 591 1.04 -31.15 17.28
C PRO A 591 1.50 -32.62 17.17
N GLU A 592 2.49 -32.88 16.31
CA GLU A 592 3.05 -34.19 16.02
C GLU A 592 4.39 -34.46 16.75
N HIS A 593 5.06 -33.43 17.31
CA HIS A 593 6.44 -33.55 17.79
C HIS A 593 6.71 -32.72 19.05
N LEU A 594 7.29 -33.35 20.07
CA LEU A 594 7.84 -32.68 21.26
C LEU A 594 9.16 -31.94 20.92
N PRO A 595 9.62 -30.97 21.75
CA PRO A 595 10.92 -30.34 21.57
C PRO A 595 12.05 -31.39 21.62
N PRO A 596 13.09 -31.28 20.78
CA PRO A 596 14.18 -32.27 20.75
C PRO A 596 15.04 -32.17 22.01
N GLU A 597 15.21 -33.30 22.69
CA GLU A 597 16.05 -33.48 23.88
C GLU A 597 17.37 -34.17 23.50
N THR A 598 17.34 -35.08 22.52
CA THR A 598 18.51 -35.86 22.07
C THR A 598 19.23 -35.20 20.88
N ALA A 599 20.56 -35.32 20.80
CA ALA A 599 21.33 -34.85 19.64
C ALA A 599 20.88 -35.48 18.30
N TRP A 600 20.39 -36.71 18.33
CA TRP A 600 19.78 -37.38 17.17
C TRP A 600 18.45 -36.74 16.74
N GLU A 601 17.63 -36.30 17.69
CA GLU A 601 16.39 -35.57 17.41
C GLU A 601 16.69 -34.17 16.85
N VAL A 602 17.74 -33.49 17.34
CA VAL A 602 18.20 -32.22 16.77
C VAL A 602 18.66 -32.41 15.30
N PHE A 603 19.32 -33.52 14.99
CA PHE A 603 19.67 -33.88 13.61
C PHE A 603 18.45 -34.26 12.77
N GLY A 604 17.53 -35.07 13.30
CA GLY A 604 16.26 -35.42 12.66
C GLY A 604 15.43 -34.18 12.35
N ASP A 605 15.42 -33.20 13.26
CA ASP A 605 14.75 -31.92 13.11
C ASP A 605 15.46 -31.00 12.09
N PHE A 606 16.75 -31.19 11.82
CA PHE A 606 17.44 -30.59 10.67
C PHE A 606 17.02 -31.27 9.36
N VAL A 607 16.99 -32.61 9.31
CA VAL A 607 16.52 -33.37 8.14
C VAL A 607 15.06 -33.02 7.81
N ARG A 608 14.18 -32.89 8.81
CA ARG A 608 12.76 -32.48 8.67
C ARG A 608 12.58 -31.14 7.97
N LYS A 609 13.54 -30.21 8.12
CA LYS A 609 13.51 -28.89 7.46
C LYS A 609 13.79 -28.99 5.95
N LEU A 610 14.46 -30.03 5.47
CA LEU A 610 14.80 -30.18 4.05
C LEU A 610 13.56 -30.49 3.17
N PRO A 611 12.68 -31.48 3.47
CA PRO A 611 11.41 -31.65 2.76
C PRO A 611 10.51 -30.42 2.85
N HIS A 612 10.48 -29.73 4.00
CA HIS A 612 9.70 -28.50 4.16
C HIS A 612 10.23 -27.35 3.29
N PHE A 613 11.55 -27.25 3.11
CA PHE A 613 12.17 -26.32 2.17
C PHE A 613 11.86 -26.70 0.72
N LEU A 614 12.04 -27.97 0.32
CA LEU A 614 11.79 -28.42 -1.05
C LEU A 614 10.31 -28.28 -1.46
N ARG A 615 9.38 -28.53 -0.52
CA ARG A 615 7.92 -28.35 -0.70
C ARG A 615 7.45 -26.90 -0.56
N SER A 616 8.32 -25.96 -0.17
CA SER A 616 7.96 -24.54 -0.09
C SER A 616 7.54 -23.99 -1.46
N LYS A 617 6.63 -23.02 -1.48
CA LYS A 617 6.16 -22.40 -2.74
C LYS A 617 7.32 -21.77 -3.51
N GLU A 618 8.24 -21.16 -2.78
CA GLU A 618 9.42 -20.47 -3.26
C GLU A 618 10.38 -21.45 -3.97
N SER A 619 10.56 -22.65 -3.41
CA SER A 619 11.28 -23.76 -4.05
C SER A 619 10.53 -24.28 -5.28
N VAL A 620 9.22 -24.54 -5.18
CA VAL A 620 8.41 -25.03 -6.30
C VAL A 620 8.40 -24.04 -7.47
N PHE A 621 8.37 -22.74 -7.19
CA PHE A 621 8.55 -21.69 -8.19
C PHE A 621 9.92 -21.78 -8.86
N GLY A 622 11.01 -21.82 -8.08
CA GLY A 622 12.37 -21.99 -8.61
C GLY A 622 12.52 -23.26 -9.47
N LEU A 623 11.87 -24.35 -9.08
CA LEU A 623 11.84 -25.62 -9.82
C LEU A 623 11.13 -25.48 -11.17
N ARG A 624 9.96 -24.82 -11.22
CA ARG A 624 9.26 -24.52 -12.47
C ARG A 624 10.11 -23.67 -13.41
N VAL A 625 10.79 -22.63 -12.90
CA VAL A 625 11.70 -21.81 -13.73
C VAL A 625 12.83 -22.68 -14.29
N ALA A 626 13.47 -23.51 -13.45
CA ALA A 626 14.56 -24.38 -13.88
C ALA A 626 14.12 -25.38 -14.96
N LEU A 627 12.98 -26.06 -14.77
CA LEU A 627 12.40 -26.97 -15.78
C LEU A 627 12.07 -26.24 -17.09
N GLY A 628 11.43 -25.07 -17.02
CA GLY A 628 11.12 -24.26 -18.19
C GLY A 628 12.36 -23.78 -18.94
N THR A 629 13.45 -23.44 -18.25
CA THR A 629 14.72 -23.13 -18.91
C THR A 629 15.36 -24.36 -19.56
N MET A 630 15.28 -25.53 -18.92
CA MET A 630 15.86 -26.76 -19.44
C MET A 630 15.20 -27.25 -20.73
N CYS A 631 13.89 -27.02 -20.91
CA CYS A 631 13.20 -27.33 -22.17
C CYS A 631 13.86 -26.70 -23.41
N LEU A 632 14.47 -25.51 -23.28
CA LEU A 632 15.25 -24.89 -24.34
C LEU A 632 16.74 -25.25 -24.26
N ALA A 633 17.30 -25.35 -23.06
CA ALA A 633 18.72 -25.66 -22.87
C ALA A 633 19.11 -27.04 -23.41
N VAL A 634 18.24 -28.05 -23.29
CA VAL A 634 18.48 -29.42 -23.80
C VAL A 634 18.77 -29.43 -25.31
N VAL A 635 18.14 -28.54 -26.09
CA VAL A 635 18.41 -28.38 -27.53
C VAL A 635 19.85 -27.93 -27.79
N GLY A 636 20.45 -27.16 -26.87
CA GLY A 636 21.86 -26.77 -26.90
C GLY A 636 22.83 -27.85 -26.41
N TYR A 637 22.35 -28.81 -25.61
CA TYR A 637 23.18 -29.88 -25.06
C TYR A 637 23.20 -31.15 -25.90
N LEU A 638 22.21 -31.41 -26.76
CA LEU A 638 22.18 -32.58 -27.65
C LEU A 638 23.11 -32.42 -28.86
N SER A 639 23.87 -33.46 -29.22
CA SER A 639 24.86 -33.45 -30.31
C SER A 639 24.33 -32.88 -31.63
N ASN A 640 23.14 -33.31 -32.05
CA ASN A 640 22.60 -33.03 -33.38
C ASN A 640 22.00 -31.61 -33.49
N THR A 641 21.49 -31.05 -32.38
CA THR A 641 20.79 -29.75 -32.37
C THR A 641 21.64 -28.61 -31.78
N ARG A 642 22.76 -28.93 -31.13
CA ARG A 642 23.69 -27.97 -30.51
C ARG A 642 24.18 -26.90 -31.48
N THR A 643 24.57 -27.27 -32.70
CA THR A 643 25.04 -26.31 -33.72
C THR A 643 23.93 -25.31 -34.07
N PHE A 644 22.71 -25.80 -34.32
CA PHE A 644 21.53 -24.97 -34.59
C PHE A 644 21.21 -24.00 -33.42
N TYR A 645 21.27 -24.50 -32.19
CA TYR A 645 21.02 -23.70 -30.98
C TYR A 645 22.00 -22.53 -30.82
N ILE A 646 23.30 -22.77 -31.06
CA ILE A 646 24.35 -21.73 -30.97
C ILE A 646 24.21 -20.75 -32.14
N TYR A 647 24.04 -21.28 -33.36
CA TYR A 647 23.94 -20.50 -34.60
C TYR A 647 22.80 -19.47 -34.55
N HIS A 648 21.60 -19.90 -34.12
CA HIS A 648 20.43 -19.03 -33.95
C HIS A 648 20.33 -18.35 -32.57
N ARG A 649 21.34 -18.48 -31.72
CA ARG A 649 21.45 -17.78 -30.41
C ARG A 649 20.27 -18.07 -29.46
N LEU A 650 19.74 -19.31 -29.47
CA LEU A 650 18.57 -19.71 -28.68
C LEU A 650 18.78 -19.60 -27.16
N PHE A 651 20.02 -19.45 -26.69
CA PHE A 651 20.33 -19.12 -25.29
C PHE A 651 19.65 -17.83 -24.79
N TRP A 652 19.19 -16.95 -25.68
CA TRP A 652 18.35 -15.81 -25.29
C TRP A 652 16.92 -16.20 -24.95
N ALA A 653 16.32 -17.17 -25.64
CA ALA A 653 14.97 -17.63 -25.34
C ALA A 653 14.90 -18.27 -23.93
N GLN A 654 15.88 -19.12 -23.55
CA GLN A 654 15.96 -19.64 -22.17
C GLN A 654 16.23 -18.53 -21.14
N THR A 655 17.04 -17.52 -21.48
CA THR A 655 17.35 -16.41 -20.57
C THR A 655 16.09 -15.60 -20.29
N ILE A 656 15.24 -15.40 -21.30
CA ILE A 656 13.92 -14.77 -21.14
C ILE A 656 13.01 -15.60 -20.23
N VAL A 657 12.97 -16.94 -20.35
CA VAL A 657 12.23 -17.81 -19.42
C VAL A 657 12.70 -17.61 -17.97
N SER A 658 14.02 -17.68 -17.73
CA SER A 658 14.64 -17.54 -16.41
C SER A 658 14.31 -16.22 -15.68
N ILE A 659 14.09 -15.15 -16.45
CA ILE A 659 13.95 -13.79 -15.92
C ILE A 659 12.48 -13.35 -15.86
N SER A 660 11.66 -13.78 -16.83
CA SER A 660 10.33 -13.22 -17.08
C SER A 660 9.19 -13.96 -16.39
N MET A 661 9.39 -15.22 -15.98
CA MET A 661 8.38 -16.01 -15.30
C MET A 661 8.00 -15.38 -13.96
N THR A 662 6.70 -15.33 -13.67
CA THR A 662 6.14 -14.83 -12.38
C THR A 662 5.42 -15.97 -11.66
N PRO A 663 5.26 -15.90 -10.32
CA PRO A 663 4.61 -16.98 -9.56
C PRO A 663 3.16 -17.23 -9.98
N SER A 664 2.40 -16.16 -10.23
CA SER A 664 0.99 -16.21 -10.66
C SER A 664 0.82 -16.28 -12.18
N ALA A 665 -0.18 -17.05 -12.62
CA ALA A 665 -0.59 -17.20 -14.01
C ALA A 665 -1.17 -15.92 -14.63
N ALA A 666 -2.04 -15.20 -13.90
CA ALA A 666 -2.66 -13.96 -14.38
C ALA A 666 -1.62 -12.84 -14.62
N GLN A 667 -0.70 -12.70 -13.67
CA GLN A 667 0.42 -11.76 -13.78
C GLN A 667 1.36 -12.15 -14.93
N SER A 668 1.57 -13.45 -15.15
CA SER A 668 2.38 -13.94 -16.27
C SER A 668 1.72 -13.66 -17.62
N LEU A 669 0.40 -13.82 -17.75
CA LEU A 669 -0.34 -13.53 -18.99
C LEU A 669 -0.38 -12.03 -19.31
N PHE A 670 -0.73 -11.19 -18.34
CA PHE A 670 -0.71 -9.73 -18.51
C PHE A 670 0.72 -9.24 -18.82
N GLY A 671 1.71 -9.77 -18.12
CA GLY A 671 3.12 -9.52 -18.39
C GLY A 671 3.61 -10.03 -19.75
N PHE A 672 3.09 -11.16 -20.24
CA PHE A 672 3.39 -11.74 -21.55
C PHE A 672 3.00 -10.77 -22.67
N VAL A 673 1.72 -10.37 -22.73
CA VAL A 673 1.19 -9.48 -23.79
C VAL A 673 1.97 -8.16 -23.81
N LEU A 674 2.13 -7.55 -22.63
CA LEU A 674 2.82 -6.29 -22.48
C LEU A 674 4.33 -6.36 -22.83
N ARG A 675 5.00 -7.48 -22.55
CA ARG A 675 6.41 -7.67 -22.93
C ARG A 675 6.58 -7.90 -24.42
N VAL A 676 5.67 -8.62 -25.08
CA VAL A 676 5.66 -8.77 -26.55
C VAL A 676 5.50 -7.39 -27.21
N LEU A 677 4.53 -6.58 -26.76
CA LEU A 677 4.34 -5.20 -27.24
C LEU A 677 5.57 -4.31 -27.01
N GLY A 678 6.20 -4.38 -25.83
CA GLY A 678 7.44 -3.65 -25.55
C GLY A 678 8.62 -4.08 -26.42
N THR A 679 8.71 -5.38 -26.75
CA THR A 679 9.73 -5.94 -27.63
C THR A 679 9.51 -5.51 -29.09
N PHE A 680 8.25 -5.49 -29.55
CA PHE A 680 7.88 -4.97 -30.87
C PHE A 680 8.19 -3.48 -31.03
N ALA A 681 7.88 -2.66 -30.01
CA ALA A 681 8.25 -1.25 -30.01
C ALA A 681 9.79 -1.03 -30.05
N ALA A 682 10.56 -1.89 -29.36
CA ALA A 682 12.02 -1.86 -29.41
C ALA A 682 12.57 -2.30 -30.79
N MET A 683 11.94 -3.29 -31.43
CA MET A 683 12.27 -3.70 -32.81
C MET A 683 12.12 -2.51 -33.77
N CYS A 684 10.97 -1.83 -33.77
CA CYS A 684 10.74 -0.68 -34.64
C CYS A 684 11.70 0.49 -34.35
N THR A 685 11.90 0.84 -33.07
CA THR A 685 12.77 1.98 -32.72
C THR A 685 14.26 1.71 -32.93
N SER A 686 14.73 0.47 -32.77
CA SER A 686 16.12 0.10 -33.10
C SER A 686 16.41 0.15 -34.59
N MET A 687 15.50 -0.32 -35.45
CA MET A 687 15.60 -0.15 -36.91
C MET A 687 15.67 1.33 -37.29
N VAL A 688 14.76 2.15 -36.76
CA VAL A 688 14.72 3.59 -37.02
C VAL A 688 16.02 4.29 -36.59
N ALA A 689 16.53 3.97 -35.40
CA ALA A 689 17.79 4.53 -34.88
C ALA A 689 19.02 4.19 -35.74
N TRP A 690 19.05 3.01 -36.36
CA TRP A 690 20.15 2.58 -37.22
C TRP A 690 20.07 3.20 -38.64
N TYR A 691 18.89 3.13 -39.27
CA TYR A 691 18.74 3.52 -40.67
C TYR A 691 18.61 5.03 -40.92
N ILE A 692 18.05 5.82 -39.98
CA ILE A 692 17.99 7.29 -40.14
C ILE A 692 19.38 7.89 -40.37
N VAL A 693 20.40 7.35 -39.70
CA VAL A 693 21.78 7.88 -39.74
C VAL A 693 22.65 7.14 -40.77
N ARG A 694 22.06 6.28 -41.61
CA ARG A 694 22.79 5.43 -42.59
C ARG A 694 23.97 4.66 -41.96
N GLY A 695 23.82 4.20 -40.72
CA GLY A 695 24.87 3.49 -39.97
C GLY A 695 26.02 4.34 -39.43
N VAL A 696 25.99 5.68 -39.53
CA VAL A 696 27.04 6.55 -38.97
C VAL A 696 27.01 6.49 -37.43
N PHE A 697 28.02 5.84 -36.86
CA PHE A 697 28.15 5.48 -35.45
C PHE A 697 27.79 6.61 -34.47
N ALA A 698 28.31 7.83 -34.70
CA ALA A 698 28.10 8.97 -33.81
C ALA A 698 26.61 9.36 -33.71
N GLY A 699 25.88 9.37 -34.83
CA GLY A 699 24.45 9.66 -34.80
C GLY A 699 23.63 8.50 -34.27
N VAL A 700 24.00 7.24 -34.56
CA VAL A 700 23.33 6.05 -33.98
C VAL A 700 23.31 6.12 -32.46
N ILE A 701 24.39 6.58 -31.83
CA ILE A 701 24.45 6.79 -30.37
C ILE A 701 23.51 7.88 -29.87
N VAL A 702 23.41 9.01 -30.57
CA VAL A 702 22.53 10.13 -30.20
C VAL A 702 21.06 9.71 -30.32
N PHE A 703 20.67 9.04 -31.41
CA PHE A 703 19.32 8.50 -31.58
C PHE A 703 19.01 7.37 -30.60
N TYR A 704 19.97 6.47 -30.33
CA TYR A 704 19.83 5.45 -29.29
C TYR A 704 19.54 6.07 -27.91
N TRP A 705 20.33 7.07 -27.49
CA TRP A 705 20.09 7.77 -26.23
C TRP A 705 18.69 8.39 -26.16
N PHE A 706 18.24 9.04 -27.24
CA PHE A 706 16.91 9.63 -27.35
C PHE A 706 15.78 8.58 -27.22
N PHE A 707 15.84 7.47 -27.96
CA PHE A 707 14.82 6.41 -27.88
C PHE A 707 14.84 5.69 -26.52
N MET A 708 16.01 5.53 -25.89
CA MET A 708 16.11 4.97 -24.53
C MET A 708 15.38 5.81 -23.47
N LEU A 709 15.20 7.12 -23.67
CA LEU A 709 14.37 7.95 -22.79
C LEU A 709 12.93 7.40 -22.66
N TRP A 710 12.36 6.85 -23.75
CA TRP A 710 10.99 6.33 -23.75
C TRP A 710 10.85 5.08 -22.86
N GLY A 711 11.87 4.22 -22.84
CA GLY A 711 11.94 3.07 -21.93
C GLY A 711 11.93 3.50 -20.46
N PHE A 712 12.76 4.49 -20.11
CA PHE A 712 12.82 5.02 -18.75
C PHE A 712 11.59 5.85 -18.36
N PHE A 713 10.92 6.51 -19.31
CA PHE A 713 9.63 7.19 -19.06
C PHE A 713 8.55 6.21 -18.57
N ILE A 714 8.43 5.06 -19.23
CA ILE A 714 7.48 4.00 -18.85
C ILE A 714 7.78 3.50 -17.42
N ILE A 715 9.05 3.20 -17.12
CA ILE A 715 9.50 2.76 -15.80
C ILE A 715 9.15 3.77 -14.70
N LEU A 716 9.37 5.07 -14.94
CA LEU A 716 9.22 6.11 -13.92
C LEU A 716 7.77 6.56 -13.73
N LYS A 717 6.96 6.62 -14.79
CA LYS A 717 5.58 7.17 -14.72
C LYS A 717 4.52 6.10 -14.51
N PHE A 718 4.74 4.88 -14.98
CA PHE A 718 3.75 3.80 -14.92
C PHE A 718 4.32 2.56 -14.22
N PRO A 719 4.50 2.61 -12.88
CA PRO A 719 5.16 1.54 -12.13
C PRO A 719 4.51 0.16 -12.30
N LYS A 720 3.19 0.11 -12.55
CA LYS A 720 2.43 -1.11 -12.85
C LYS A 720 2.91 -1.86 -14.11
N ILE A 721 3.56 -1.17 -15.06
CA ILE A 721 4.09 -1.73 -16.31
C ILE A 721 5.62 -1.58 -16.44
N THR A 722 6.32 -1.44 -15.31
CA THR A 722 7.80 -1.40 -15.25
C THR A 722 8.50 -2.49 -16.09
N PRO A 723 8.03 -3.77 -16.12
CA PRO A 723 8.65 -4.81 -16.96
C PRO A 723 8.68 -4.49 -18.47
N VAL A 724 7.77 -3.64 -18.96
CA VAL A 724 7.68 -3.24 -20.37
C VAL A 724 8.80 -2.28 -20.74
N GLY A 725 8.94 -1.20 -19.97
CA GLY A 725 10.02 -0.23 -20.19
C GLY A 725 11.40 -0.88 -20.01
N LEU A 726 11.51 -1.88 -19.14
CA LEU A 726 12.71 -2.70 -18.98
C LEU A 726 13.01 -3.56 -20.22
N ILE A 727 12.07 -4.38 -20.69
CA ILE A 727 12.33 -5.26 -21.84
C ILE A 727 12.51 -4.48 -23.14
N TYR A 728 11.83 -3.33 -23.29
CA TYR A 728 12.07 -2.36 -24.35
C TYR A 728 13.54 -1.89 -24.35
N SER A 729 14.01 -1.41 -23.18
CA SER A 729 15.37 -0.90 -23.00
C SER A 729 16.44 -1.98 -23.26
N ILE A 730 16.22 -3.21 -22.75
CA ILE A 730 17.10 -4.37 -22.99
C ILE A 730 17.17 -4.70 -24.48
N THR A 731 16.02 -4.85 -25.14
CA THR A 731 15.94 -5.29 -26.54
C THR A 731 16.58 -4.27 -27.48
N ASN A 732 16.28 -2.97 -27.30
CA ASN A 732 16.86 -1.88 -28.08
C ASN A 732 18.39 -1.85 -27.92
N THR A 733 18.88 -2.01 -26.68
CA THR A 733 20.32 -2.08 -26.39
C THR A 733 20.98 -3.28 -27.04
N LEU A 734 20.38 -4.49 -26.96
CA LEU A 734 20.95 -5.69 -27.55
C LEU A 734 21.09 -5.57 -29.08
N ILE A 735 20.03 -5.16 -29.78
CA ILE A 735 20.02 -5.07 -31.25
C ILE A 735 21.14 -4.14 -31.74
N ILE A 736 21.21 -2.92 -31.18
CA ILE A 736 22.19 -1.91 -31.59
C ILE A 736 23.61 -2.30 -31.15
N ALA A 737 23.77 -2.92 -29.97
CA ALA A 737 25.07 -3.38 -29.50
C ALA A 737 25.69 -4.46 -30.39
N TYR A 738 24.90 -5.43 -30.88
CA TYR A 738 25.42 -6.47 -31.78
C TYR A 738 25.92 -5.90 -33.12
N GLU A 739 25.27 -4.87 -33.64
CA GLU A 739 25.67 -4.23 -34.90
C GLU A 739 26.91 -3.36 -34.73
N ILE A 740 26.94 -2.55 -33.66
CA ILE A 740 28.15 -1.81 -33.25
C ILE A 740 29.34 -2.76 -33.10
N GLN A 741 29.14 -3.92 -32.47
CA GLN A 741 30.17 -4.93 -32.29
C GLN A 741 30.63 -5.57 -33.62
N ALA A 742 29.72 -5.84 -34.55
CA ALA A 742 30.06 -6.41 -35.86
C ALA A 742 30.80 -5.41 -36.77
N VAL A 743 30.38 -4.13 -36.75
CA VAL A 743 31.01 -3.05 -37.52
C VAL A 743 32.43 -2.73 -37.01
N THR A 744 32.69 -2.88 -35.72
CA THR A 744 33.98 -2.52 -35.09
C THR A 744 35.02 -3.65 -35.11
N LEU A 745 34.60 -4.91 -34.90
CA LEU A 745 35.51 -6.07 -34.86
C LEU A 745 35.68 -6.77 -36.22
N GLY A 746 34.80 -6.47 -37.19
CA GLY A 746 34.72 -7.17 -38.47
C GLY A 746 33.97 -8.51 -38.38
N LEU A 747 33.56 -9.03 -39.54
CA LEU A 747 32.69 -10.20 -39.64
C LEU A 747 33.32 -11.47 -39.05
N ASP A 748 34.62 -11.68 -39.29
CA ASP A 748 35.33 -12.90 -38.91
C ASP A 748 35.46 -13.03 -37.39
N GLN A 749 35.79 -11.93 -36.70
CA GLN A 749 35.84 -11.92 -35.24
C GLN A 749 34.45 -11.98 -34.62
N ALA A 750 33.43 -11.34 -35.22
CA ALA A 750 32.06 -11.40 -34.73
C ALA A 750 31.46 -12.82 -34.81
N THR A 751 31.76 -13.56 -35.88
CA THR A 751 31.28 -14.93 -36.13
C THR A 751 32.11 -16.03 -35.44
N SER A 752 33.32 -15.71 -34.96
CA SER A 752 34.23 -16.63 -34.23
C SER A 752 33.57 -17.42 -33.07
N SER A 753 32.49 -16.88 -32.50
CA SER A 753 31.69 -17.50 -31.43
C SER A 753 30.71 -18.60 -31.91
N GLY A 754 30.71 -18.95 -33.20
CA GLY A 754 29.78 -19.91 -33.80
C GLY A 754 28.37 -19.36 -34.07
N GLN A 755 28.17 -18.05 -33.92
CA GLN A 755 26.91 -17.37 -34.17
C GLN A 755 26.85 -16.83 -35.61
N ALA A 756 25.70 -16.95 -36.27
CA ALA A 756 25.45 -16.28 -37.54
C ALA A 756 25.45 -14.76 -37.38
N TYR A 757 26.04 -14.02 -38.33
CA TYR A 757 25.80 -12.58 -38.47
C TYR A 757 24.49 -12.33 -39.22
N TYR A 758 23.65 -11.45 -38.67
CA TYR A 758 22.41 -11.00 -39.29
C TYR A 758 22.38 -9.47 -39.25
N PRO A 759 22.19 -8.78 -40.39
CA PRO A 759 21.94 -7.35 -40.43
C PRO A 759 20.64 -6.95 -39.71
N THR A 760 20.47 -5.66 -39.44
CA THR A 760 19.54 -5.17 -38.40
C THR A 760 18.09 -5.49 -38.72
N TYR A 761 17.73 -5.39 -40.00
CA TYR A 761 16.41 -5.72 -40.52
C TYR A 761 16.03 -7.20 -40.37
N LEU A 762 17.00 -8.11 -40.25
CA LEU A 762 16.79 -9.53 -39.94
C LEU A 762 16.95 -9.83 -38.44
N LEU A 763 17.97 -9.26 -37.81
CA LEU A 763 18.26 -9.50 -36.39
C LEU A 763 17.09 -9.06 -35.49
N ALA A 764 16.47 -7.92 -35.77
CA ALA A 764 15.42 -7.36 -34.92
C ALA A 764 14.11 -8.22 -34.95
N PRO A 765 13.60 -8.70 -36.10
CA PRO A 765 12.51 -9.68 -36.13
C PRO A 765 12.88 -11.04 -35.53
N TYR A 766 14.09 -11.57 -35.77
CA TYR A 766 14.55 -12.81 -35.11
C TYR A 766 14.57 -12.66 -33.59
N ARG A 767 14.92 -11.48 -33.06
CA ARG A 767 14.86 -11.16 -31.63
C ARG A 767 13.42 -11.18 -31.11
N LEU A 768 12.48 -10.55 -31.82
CA LEU A 768 11.07 -10.60 -31.45
C LEU A 768 10.55 -12.03 -31.40
N ALA A 769 10.85 -12.87 -32.40
CA ALA A 769 10.49 -14.27 -32.44
C ALA A 769 11.07 -15.08 -31.26
N ALA A 770 12.38 -14.96 -30.99
CA ALA A 770 13.04 -15.66 -29.89
C ALA A 770 12.52 -15.24 -28.50
N VAL A 771 12.27 -13.94 -28.30
CA VAL A 771 11.66 -13.44 -27.05
C VAL A 771 10.22 -13.95 -26.91
N SER A 772 9.43 -13.94 -28.00
CA SER A 772 8.04 -14.40 -27.98
C SER A 772 7.94 -15.91 -27.69
N ALA A 773 8.82 -16.73 -28.27
CA ALA A 773 8.93 -18.15 -27.98
C ALA A 773 9.32 -18.43 -26.52
N GLY A 774 10.30 -17.69 -25.98
CA GLY A 774 10.68 -17.79 -24.56
C GLY A 774 9.56 -17.35 -23.62
N LEU A 775 8.85 -16.26 -23.93
CA LEU A 775 7.70 -15.80 -23.14
C LEU A 775 6.52 -16.78 -23.20
N LEU A 776 6.26 -17.40 -24.36
CA LEU A 776 5.21 -18.40 -24.53
C LEU A 776 5.50 -19.66 -23.70
N LEU A 777 6.75 -20.15 -23.75
CA LEU A 777 7.17 -21.30 -22.95
C LEU A 777 7.13 -21.00 -21.44
N ALA A 778 7.53 -19.80 -21.02
CA ALA A 778 7.41 -19.37 -19.63
C ALA A 778 5.94 -19.34 -19.15
N TRP A 779 5.02 -18.88 -20.00
CA TRP A 779 3.58 -18.90 -19.71
C TRP A 779 3.04 -20.34 -19.58
N ILE A 780 3.42 -21.24 -20.49
CA ILE A 780 3.08 -22.68 -20.40
C ILE A 780 3.56 -23.29 -19.07
N TRP A 781 4.81 -23.05 -18.67
CA TRP A 781 5.37 -23.54 -17.39
C TRP A 781 4.86 -22.80 -16.14
N THR A 782 4.13 -21.69 -16.31
CA THR A 782 3.40 -21.06 -15.20
C THR A 782 2.09 -21.80 -14.92
N ILE A 783 1.45 -22.34 -15.97
CA ILE A 783 0.20 -23.11 -15.89
C ILE A 783 0.47 -24.59 -15.56
N PHE A 784 1.46 -25.22 -16.18
CA PHE A 784 1.77 -26.64 -16.01
C PHE A 784 2.65 -26.88 -14.75
N PRO A 785 2.43 -27.96 -13.96
CA PRO A 785 1.36 -28.95 -14.08
C PRO A 785 0.01 -28.50 -13.48
N PHE A 786 0.03 -27.53 -12.56
CA PHE A 786 -1.16 -26.91 -11.97
C PHE A 786 -0.95 -25.40 -11.83
N PRO A 787 -1.88 -24.55 -12.31
CA PRO A 787 -1.72 -23.11 -12.21
C PRO A 787 -1.84 -22.65 -10.75
N LEU A 788 -0.90 -21.80 -10.33
CA LEU A 788 -1.09 -20.99 -9.13
C LEU A 788 -2.06 -19.87 -9.51
N SER A 789 -3.35 -20.13 -9.31
CA SER A 789 -4.41 -19.15 -9.59
C SER A 789 -4.44 -18.08 -8.51
N GLU A 790 -4.65 -16.83 -8.94
CA GLU A 790 -4.86 -15.66 -8.08
C GLU A 790 -6.01 -15.88 -7.10
N HIS A 791 -7.03 -16.65 -7.50
CA HIS A 791 -8.15 -17.05 -6.64
C HIS A 791 -7.68 -17.79 -5.37
N SER A 792 -6.67 -18.64 -5.50
CA SER A 792 -6.15 -19.45 -4.38
C SER A 792 -5.23 -18.63 -3.46
N GLU A 793 -4.45 -17.71 -4.02
CA GLU A 793 -3.57 -16.82 -3.28
C GLU A 793 -4.36 -15.76 -2.53
N LEU A 794 -5.31 -15.09 -3.20
CA LEU A 794 -6.24 -14.13 -2.59
C LEU A 794 -6.98 -14.75 -1.40
N ARG A 795 -7.46 -15.99 -1.53
CA ARG A 795 -8.15 -16.71 -0.44
C ARG A 795 -7.21 -16.98 0.74
N ARG A 796 -6.00 -17.46 0.49
CA ARG A 796 -5.00 -17.76 1.53
C ARG A 796 -4.53 -16.49 2.25
N ASP A 797 -4.25 -15.44 1.50
CA ASP A 797 -3.79 -14.17 2.05
C ASP A 797 -4.91 -13.45 2.80
N LEU A 798 -6.16 -13.60 2.37
CA LEU A 798 -7.33 -13.12 3.11
C LEU A 798 -7.46 -13.84 4.45
N GLY A 799 -7.32 -15.18 4.45
CA GLY A 799 -7.24 -15.97 5.68
C GLY A 799 -6.12 -15.47 6.61
N SER A 800 -4.94 -15.15 6.06
CA SER A 800 -3.84 -14.58 6.83
C SER A 800 -4.14 -13.19 7.40
N ALA A 801 -4.85 -12.33 6.65
CA ALA A 801 -5.27 -11.01 7.10
C ALA A 801 -6.30 -11.12 8.24
N LEU A 802 -7.25 -12.06 8.14
CA LEU A 802 -8.20 -12.38 9.21
C LEU A 802 -7.50 -12.88 10.48
N TYR A 803 -6.47 -13.71 10.36
CA TYR A 803 -5.67 -14.14 11.52
C TYR A 803 -4.87 -12.99 12.16
N LEU A 804 -4.26 -12.13 11.33
CA LEU A 804 -3.57 -10.94 11.80
C LEU A 804 -4.56 -9.97 12.49
N LEU A 805 -5.80 -9.89 12.00
CA LEU A 805 -6.87 -9.10 12.61
C LEU A 805 -7.32 -9.67 13.96
N ALA A 806 -7.46 -11.00 14.08
CA ALA A 806 -7.75 -11.67 15.35
C ALA A 806 -6.67 -11.36 16.41
N ASN A 807 -5.40 -11.50 16.04
CA ASN A 807 -4.28 -11.13 16.90
C ASN A 807 -4.28 -9.62 17.24
N TYR A 808 -4.70 -8.76 16.31
CA TYR A 808 -4.79 -7.32 16.55
C TYR A 808 -5.89 -6.96 17.55
N ASN A 809 -7.06 -7.62 17.47
CA ASN A 809 -8.15 -7.47 18.42
C ASN A 809 -7.70 -7.89 19.82
N SER A 810 -7.11 -9.08 19.97
CA SER A 810 -6.56 -9.55 21.25
C SER A 810 -5.50 -8.61 21.83
N VAL A 811 -4.57 -8.09 21.02
CA VAL A 811 -3.59 -7.10 21.49
C VAL A 811 -4.26 -5.80 21.91
N MET A 812 -5.30 -5.36 21.22
CA MET A 812 -6.07 -4.18 21.58
C MET A 812 -6.82 -4.38 22.90
N ASP A 813 -7.50 -5.52 23.09
CA ASP A 813 -8.21 -5.85 24.33
C ASP A 813 -7.26 -5.75 25.54
N GLU A 814 -6.11 -6.43 25.48
CA GLU A 814 -5.09 -6.42 26.53
C GLU A 814 -4.45 -5.03 26.71
N THR A 815 -4.23 -4.27 25.62
CA THR A 815 -3.69 -2.90 25.70
C THR A 815 -4.68 -1.94 26.35
N VAL A 816 -5.98 -2.05 26.04
CA VAL A 816 -7.03 -1.23 26.65
C VAL A 816 -7.18 -1.60 28.12
N ARG A 817 -7.21 -2.90 28.45
CA ARG A 817 -7.27 -3.39 29.83
C ARG A 817 -6.13 -2.84 30.68
N ALA A 818 -4.88 -3.03 30.26
CA ALA A 818 -3.70 -2.56 31.00
C ALA A 818 -3.74 -1.05 31.26
N ARG A 819 -4.28 -0.25 30.34
CA ARG A 819 -4.40 1.21 30.50
C ARG A 819 -5.53 1.63 31.43
N VAL A 820 -6.66 0.91 31.43
CA VAL A 820 -7.73 1.14 32.40
C VAL A 820 -7.25 0.79 33.80
N HIS A 821 -6.54 -0.33 33.97
CA HIS A 821 -5.96 -0.76 35.27
C HIS A 821 -4.82 0.16 35.75
N GLY A 822 -4.07 0.80 34.85
CA GLY A 822 -2.89 1.62 35.18
C GLY A 822 -1.56 0.88 35.06
N ASP A 823 -1.54 -0.36 34.57
CA ASP A 823 -0.36 -1.21 34.34
C ASP A 823 0.49 -0.76 33.11
N ALA A 824 0.57 0.54 32.86
CA ALA A 824 1.07 1.13 31.61
C ALA A 824 2.60 1.38 31.58
N ASP A 825 3.39 0.67 32.39
CA ASP A 825 4.84 0.92 32.51
C ASP A 825 5.61 0.65 31.19
N LEU A 826 6.21 1.73 30.67
CA LEU A 826 7.08 1.75 29.49
C LEU A 826 8.58 1.78 29.82
N SER A 827 8.95 1.92 31.09
CA SER A 827 10.34 2.17 31.51
C SER A 827 11.28 0.99 31.21
N SER A 828 10.80 -0.25 31.36
CA SER A 828 11.61 -1.46 31.20
C SER A 828 11.32 -2.20 29.87
N PRO A 829 12.35 -2.54 29.06
CA PRO A 829 12.15 -3.31 27.81
C PRO A 829 11.60 -4.74 28.00
N SER A 830 11.53 -5.20 29.24
CA SER A 830 10.94 -6.46 29.66
C SER A 830 9.46 -6.36 30.05
N SER A 831 8.92 -5.15 30.29
CA SER A 831 7.54 -4.99 30.77
C SER A 831 6.52 -5.64 29.83
N PRO A 832 5.41 -6.20 30.35
CA PRO A 832 4.37 -6.78 29.51
C PRO A 832 3.81 -5.73 28.54
N TYR A 833 3.58 -4.50 29.02
CA TYR A 833 3.06 -3.40 28.21
C TYR A 833 4.00 -2.96 27.08
N PHE A 834 5.32 -2.89 27.31
CA PHE A 834 6.31 -2.65 26.24
C PHE A 834 6.29 -3.76 25.18
N GLN A 835 6.11 -5.03 25.59
CA GLN A 835 5.96 -6.15 24.67
C GLN A 835 4.64 -6.09 23.88
N LEU A 836 3.53 -5.69 24.51
CA LEU A 836 2.23 -5.46 23.86
C LEU A 836 2.32 -4.36 22.81
N GLU A 837 2.89 -3.20 23.14
CA GLU A 837 3.04 -2.09 22.18
C GLU A 837 3.96 -2.49 20.99
N LYS A 838 5.04 -3.21 21.26
CA LYS A 838 5.92 -3.77 20.23
C LYS A 838 5.19 -4.77 19.34
N ALA A 839 4.33 -5.62 19.90
CA ALA A 839 3.49 -6.55 19.14
C ALA A 839 2.46 -5.79 18.28
N ARG A 840 1.75 -4.81 18.86
CA ARG A 840 0.80 -3.93 18.17
C ARG A 840 1.40 -3.27 16.94
N ASN A 841 2.57 -2.64 17.10
CA ASN A 841 3.29 -1.96 16.00
C ASN A 841 3.70 -2.94 14.89
N LYS A 842 4.09 -4.18 15.26
CA LYS A 842 4.46 -5.25 14.32
C LYS A 842 3.27 -5.82 13.55
N ILE A 843 2.13 -6.06 14.23
CA ILE A 843 0.89 -6.48 13.58
C ILE A 843 0.44 -5.40 12.59
N TYR A 844 0.42 -4.15 13.04
CA TYR A 844 -0.01 -3.02 12.20
C TYR A 844 0.76 -2.94 10.88
N ALA A 845 2.09 -3.01 10.93
CA ALA A 845 2.94 -2.99 9.75
C ALA A 845 2.68 -4.20 8.82
N LYS A 846 2.48 -5.40 9.37
CA LYS A 846 2.14 -6.60 8.60
C LYS A 846 0.77 -6.50 7.93
N SER A 847 -0.28 -6.19 8.68
CA SER A 847 -1.65 -6.10 8.18
C SER A 847 -1.80 -5.05 7.08
N THR A 848 -1.14 -3.89 7.22
CA THR A 848 -1.13 -2.84 6.19
C THR A 848 -0.53 -3.34 4.86
N LEU A 849 0.55 -4.12 4.93
CA LEU A 849 1.17 -4.73 3.73
C LEU A 849 0.29 -5.84 3.14
N THR A 850 -0.27 -6.73 3.96
CA THR A 850 -1.18 -7.78 3.48
C THR A 850 -2.42 -7.19 2.81
N LEU A 851 -2.99 -6.09 3.33
CA LEU A 851 -4.09 -5.36 2.69
C LEU A 851 -3.70 -4.79 1.32
N GLN A 852 -2.46 -4.31 1.15
CA GLN A 852 -1.96 -3.86 -0.16
C GLN A 852 -1.78 -5.03 -1.13
N THR A 853 -1.24 -6.16 -0.67
CA THR A 853 -1.12 -7.40 -1.46
C THR A 853 -2.50 -7.89 -1.92
N LEU A 854 -3.50 -7.95 -1.03
CA LEU A 854 -4.88 -8.33 -1.37
C LEU A 854 -5.53 -7.43 -2.43
N ARG A 855 -5.33 -6.11 -2.34
CA ARG A 855 -5.76 -5.15 -3.36
C ARG A 855 -5.05 -5.36 -4.69
N MET A 856 -3.75 -5.69 -4.69
CA MET A 856 -2.98 -5.99 -5.89
C MET A 856 -3.50 -7.26 -6.58
N HIS A 857 -3.65 -8.38 -5.85
CA HIS A 857 -4.24 -9.62 -6.36
C HIS A 857 -5.63 -9.36 -6.96
N THR A 858 -6.49 -8.63 -6.25
CA THR A 858 -7.84 -8.28 -6.71
C THR A 858 -7.83 -7.49 -8.04
N SER A 859 -6.81 -6.65 -8.26
CA SER A 859 -6.65 -5.94 -9.53
C SER A 859 -6.22 -6.84 -10.70
N PHE A 860 -5.52 -7.95 -10.43
CA PHE A 860 -5.07 -8.91 -11.44
C PHE A 860 -6.09 -10.02 -11.75
N LEU A 861 -7.09 -10.25 -10.90
CA LEU A 861 -8.18 -11.22 -11.14
C LEU A 861 -8.87 -11.04 -12.51
N LYS A 862 -8.87 -9.83 -13.09
CA LYS A 862 -9.41 -9.54 -14.42
C LYS A 862 -8.68 -10.26 -15.57
N PHE A 863 -7.47 -10.75 -15.31
CA PHE A 863 -6.59 -11.42 -16.26
C PHE A 863 -6.29 -12.87 -15.88
N ASP A 864 -6.92 -13.43 -14.83
CA ASP A 864 -6.77 -14.85 -14.50
C ASP A 864 -7.63 -15.70 -15.44
N VAL A 865 -7.21 -16.95 -15.67
CA VAL A 865 -7.96 -17.90 -16.51
C VAL A 865 -9.01 -18.58 -15.63
N PRO A 866 -10.33 -18.39 -15.87
CA PRO A 866 -11.37 -18.91 -15.00
C PRO A 866 -11.52 -20.43 -15.17
N ILE A 867 -10.76 -21.20 -14.41
CA ILE A 867 -10.89 -22.66 -14.32
C ILE A 867 -11.97 -22.98 -13.27
N GLY A 868 -13.21 -23.14 -13.72
CA GLY A 868 -14.36 -23.51 -12.88
C GLY A 868 -15.50 -22.48 -12.92
N GLY A 869 -16.25 -22.39 -11.82
CA GLY A 869 -17.38 -21.45 -11.69
C GLY A 869 -16.93 -19.98 -11.52
N ARG A 870 -17.86 -19.04 -11.70
CA ARG A 870 -17.61 -17.60 -11.56
C ARG A 870 -17.08 -17.28 -10.16
N PHE A 871 -15.87 -16.72 -10.08
CA PHE A 871 -15.27 -16.28 -8.82
C PHE A 871 -15.99 -15.04 -8.24
N PRO A 872 -16.31 -15.00 -6.93
CA PRO A 872 -17.08 -13.92 -6.33
C PRO A 872 -16.22 -12.70 -5.96
N VAL A 873 -15.65 -12.04 -6.98
CA VAL A 873 -14.75 -10.87 -6.85
C VAL A 873 -15.32 -9.78 -5.94
N GLU A 874 -16.62 -9.48 -6.09
CA GLU A 874 -17.33 -8.47 -5.30
C GLU A 874 -17.35 -8.82 -3.81
N THR A 875 -17.66 -10.07 -3.44
CA THR A 875 -17.64 -10.53 -2.05
C THR A 875 -16.24 -10.46 -1.45
N TYR A 876 -15.19 -10.87 -2.17
CA TYR A 876 -13.81 -10.70 -1.71
C TYR A 876 -13.46 -9.22 -1.49
N THR A 877 -13.87 -8.33 -2.40
CA THR A 877 -13.63 -6.89 -2.29
C THR A 877 -14.36 -6.29 -1.07
N ARG A 878 -15.61 -6.69 -0.81
CA ARG A 878 -16.35 -6.30 0.41
C ARG A 878 -15.64 -6.78 1.68
N ILE A 879 -15.20 -8.04 1.71
CA ILE A 879 -14.46 -8.60 2.85
C ILE A 879 -13.15 -7.82 3.08
N ILE A 880 -12.36 -7.53 2.05
CA ILE A 880 -11.11 -6.76 2.16
C ILE A 880 -11.36 -5.36 2.75
N ASN A 881 -12.40 -4.68 2.27
CA ASN A 881 -12.79 -3.36 2.78
C ASN A 881 -13.23 -3.42 4.25
N ARG A 882 -13.96 -4.47 4.67
CA ARG A 882 -14.32 -4.69 6.08
C ARG A 882 -13.13 -5.01 6.96
N VAL A 883 -12.19 -5.86 6.52
CA VAL A 883 -10.95 -6.15 7.25
C VAL A 883 -10.14 -4.86 7.48
N GLN A 884 -10.09 -3.97 6.48
CA GLN A 884 -9.47 -2.65 6.65
C GLN A 884 -10.26 -1.75 7.61
N SER A 885 -11.59 -1.74 7.55
CA SER A 885 -12.42 -0.91 8.42
C SER A 885 -12.30 -1.33 9.88
N ILE A 886 -12.43 -2.63 10.20
CA ILE A 886 -12.19 -3.19 11.54
C ILE A 886 -10.79 -2.80 12.04
N PHE A 887 -9.77 -2.95 11.20
CA PHE A 887 -8.39 -2.60 11.55
C PHE A 887 -8.21 -1.10 11.87
N ASN A 888 -8.88 -0.22 11.13
CA ASN A 888 -8.92 1.21 11.43
C ASN A 888 -9.58 1.51 12.78
N PHE A 889 -10.74 0.89 13.07
CA PHE A 889 -11.45 1.08 14.34
C PHE A 889 -10.70 0.49 15.53
N ILE A 890 -10.05 -0.67 15.40
CA ILE A 890 -9.19 -1.22 16.46
C ILE A 890 -8.05 -0.23 16.77
N ALA A 891 -7.42 0.35 15.75
CA ALA A 891 -6.37 1.33 15.94
C ALA A 891 -6.89 2.63 16.61
N LEU A 892 -8.13 3.02 16.30
CA LEU A 892 -8.81 4.16 16.91
C LEU A 892 -9.13 3.93 18.40
N VAL A 893 -9.64 2.76 18.77
CA VAL A 893 -9.90 2.40 20.18
C VAL A 893 -8.59 2.34 20.98
N VAL A 894 -7.50 1.86 20.38
CA VAL A 894 -6.15 1.91 21.00
C VAL A 894 -5.53 3.31 20.99
N HIS A 895 -6.08 4.27 20.23
CA HIS A 895 -5.75 5.69 20.44
C HIS A 895 -6.55 6.24 21.62
N ALA A 896 -7.88 6.13 21.58
CA ALA A 896 -8.77 6.67 22.61
C ALA A 896 -8.44 6.18 24.03
N SER A 897 -8.01 4.93 24.18
CA SER A 897 -7.63 4.38 25.49
C SER A 897 -6.33 4.94 26.09
N GLN A 898 -5.54 5.74 25.34
CA GLN A 898 -4.35 6.42 25.90
C GLN A 898 -4.75 7.39 27.00
N THR A 899 -5.85 8.12 26.82
CA THR A 899 -6.44 9.05 27.80
C THR A 899 -6.62 8.41 29.18
N PHE A 900 -6.98 7.12 29.25
CA PHE A 900 -7.10 6.42 30.53
C PHE A 900 -5.76 6.27 31.26
N ALA A 901 -4.67 6.02 30.54
CA ALA A 901 -3.33 5.96 31.11
C ALA A 901 -2.79 7.38 31.44
N ASP A 902 -3.02 8.36 30.56
CA ASP A 902 -2.57 9.74 30.78
C ASP A 902 -3.19 10.34 32.07
N MET A 903 -4.45 9.99 32.38
CA MET A 903 -5.12 10.34 33.65
C MET A 903 -4.56 9.59 34.88
N CYS A 904 -3.87 8.46 34.70
CA CYS A 904 -3.15 7.78 35.79
C CYS A 904 -1.89 8.55 36.16
N ASP A 905 -1.08 8.90 35.14
CA ASP A 905 0.26 9.47 35.32
C ASP A 905 0.20 10.88 35.94
N THR A 906 -0.90 11.63 35.73
CA THR A 906 -1.16 12.93 36.38
C THR A 906 -1.24 12.91 37.90
N SER A 907 -1.30 11.73 38.54
CA SER A 907 -1.12 11.58 39.99
C SER A 907 0.33 11.87 40.46
N SER A 908 1.28 12.03 39.53
CA SER A 908 2.70 12.35 39.81
C SER A 908 3.10 13.76 39.34
N VAL A 909 2.68 14.79 40.09
CA VAL A 909 2.93 16.20 39.75
C VAL A 909 4.42 16.58 39.97
N PRO A 910 5.12 17.17 38.96
CA PRO A 910 6.42 17.79 39.17
C PRO A 910 6.29 19.14 39.90
N PRO A 911 7.24 19.53 40.76
CA PRO A 911 7.05 20.58 41.78
C PRO A 911 6.81 22.02 41.27
N ASP A 912 7.03 22.31 39.99
CA ASP A 912 7.11 23.68 39.47
C ASP A 912 5.92 24.11 38.56
N ALA A 913 4.85 23.32 38.48
CA ALA A 913 3.65 23.69 37.72
C ALA A 913 2.69 24.56 38.56
N PRO A 914 2.06 25.63 37.99
CA PRO A 914 1.04 26.39 38.70
C PRO A 914 -0.14 25.48 39.06
N SER A 915 -0.46 25.42 40.35
CA SER A 915 -1.40 24.44 40.92
C SER A 915 -2.79 24.52 40.26
N PRO A 916 -3.32 23.42 39.69
CA PRO A 916 -4.74 23.35 39.36
C PRO A 916 -5.58 23.49 40.64
N THR A 917 -6.76 24.12 40.54
CA THR A 917 -7.69 24.25 41.66
C THR A 917 -8.15 22.88 42.17
N PRO A 918 -8.09 22.60 43.49
CA PRO A 918 -8.20 21.24 44.03
C PRO A 918 -9.48 20.50 43.61
N ALA A 919 -10.63 21.18 43.60
CA ALA A 919 -11.94 20.58 43.27
C ALA A 919 -12.02 19.85 41.91
N ASN A 920 -11.22 20.26 40.91
CA ASN A 920 -11.23 19.64 39.58
C ASN A 920 -10.35 18.39 39.47
N LEU A 921 -9.41 18.17 40.40
CA LEU A 921 -8.60 16.96 40.43
C LEU A 921 -9.33 15.81 41.12
N ASP A 922 -10.06 16.12 42.18
CA ASP A 922 -10.75 15.14 43.02
C ASP A 922 -11.86 14.41 42.23
N SER A 923 -12.71 15.15 41.50
CA SER A 923 -13.84 14.56 40.75
C SER A 923 -13.42 13.66 39.58
N ALA A 924 -12.43 14.08 38.79
CA ALA A 924 -11.93 13.29 37.65
C ALA A 924 -11.19 12.02 38.09
N THR A 925 -10.60 12.05 39.29
CA THR A 925 -9.95 10.87 39.90
C THR A 925 -10.98 9.90 40.47
N GLU A 926 -12.06 10.42 41.07
CA GLU A 926 -13.20 9.65 41.58
C GLU A 926 -13.92 8.88 40.46
N TRP A 927 -14.32 9.56 39.36
CA TRP A 927 -14.97 8.89 38.22
C TRP A 927 -14.09 7.79 37.61
N LEU A 928 -12.77 8.03 37.47
CA LEU A 928 -11.84 7.03 36.95
C LEU A 928 -11.75 5.80 37.87
N HIS A 929 -11.76 6.00 39.18
CA HIS A 929 -11.73 4.94 40.18
C HIS A 929 -13.01 4.08 40.13
N ASP A 930 -14.17 4.72 40.10
CA ASP A 930 -15.46 4.02 40.04
C ASP A 930 -15.64 3.32 38.69
N PHE A 931 -15.17 3.94 37.60
CA PHE A 931 -15.15 3.34 36.27
C PHE A 931 -14.30 2.07 36.23
N ARG A 932 -13.15 2.03 36.91
CA ARG A 932 -12.32 0.82 37.02
C ARG A 932 -13.06 -0.29 37.76
N ALA A 933 -13.58 0.01 38.95
CA ALA A 933 -14.31 -0.98 39.76
C ALA A 933 -15.47 -1.62 38.98
N LEU A 934 -16.23 -0.80 38.24
CA LEU A 934 -17.34 -1.26 37.42
C LEU A 934 -16.91 -1.97 36.13
N VAL A 935 -15.81 -1.57 35.49
CA VAL A 935 -15.26 -2.31 34.33
C VAL A 935 -14.74 -3.69 34.74
N ASP A 936 -14.16 -3.81 35.94
CA ASP A 936 -13.66 -5.09 36.44
C ASP A 936 -14.77 -6.06 36.87
N ASP A 937 -15.88 -5.56 37.41
CA ASP A 937 -17.05 -6.42 37.70
C ASP A 937 -17.92 -6.70 36.45
N ALA A 938 -17.95 -5.77 35.48
CA ALA A 938 -18.63 -5.99 34.19
C ALA A 938 -17.94 -7.02 33.26
N ASN A 939 -16.76 -7.54 33.64
CA ASN A 939 -15.85 -8.39 32.86
C ASN A 939 -16.55 -9.54 32.11
N VAL A 940 -16.92 -9.31 30.84
CA VAL A 940 -17.31 -10.35 29.89
C VAL A 940 -16.61 -10.11 28.55
N SER A 941 -16.13 -11.20 27.98
CA SER A 941 -14.94 -11.21 27.14
C SER A 941 -15.14 -10.86 25.66
N SER A 942 -14.39 -9.88 25.17
CA SER A 942 -14.06 -9.64 23.73
C SER A 942 -13.38 -10.85 23.03
N ARG A 943 -13.05 -11.90 23.80
CA ARG A 943 -12.61 -13.21 23.30
C ARG A 943 -13.57 -13.82 22.28
N GLU A 944 -14.87 -13.51 22.31
CA GLU A 944 -15.81 -13.96 21.26
C GLU A 944 -15.44 -13.42 19.87
N CYS A 945 -15.14 -12.13 19.76
CA CYS A 945 -14.72 -11.48 18.51
C CYS A 945 -13.40 -12.10 18.00
N THR A 946 -12.40 -12.20 18.87
CA THR A 946 -11.10 -12.81 18.56
C THR A 946 -11.25 -14.26 18.10
N THR A 947 -12.06 -15.06 18.80
CA THR A 947 -12.35 -16.46 18.45
C THR A 947 -13.06 -16.55 17.10
N LEU A 948 -14.10 -15.75 16.88
CA LEU A 948 -14.80 -15.71 15.60
C LEU A 948 -13.86 -15.34 14.45
N LEU A 949 -13.04 -14.29 14.58
CA LEU A 949 -12.05 -13.91 13.56
C LEU A 949 -11.04 -15.03 13.27
N SER A 950 -10.61 -15.76 14.30
CA SER A 950 -9.72 -16.93 14.13
C SER A 950 -10.40 -18.10 13.41
N LEU A 951 -11.68 -18.36 13.68
CA LEU A 951 -12.49 -19.38 13.00
C LEU A 951 -12.77 -18.99 11.54
N LEU A 952 -13.13 -17.73 11.28
CA LEU A 952 -13.28 -17.17 9.93
C LEU A 952 -11.97 -17.31 9.14
N SER A 953 -10.84 -16.98 9.75
CA SER A 953 -9.50 -17.22 9.18
C SER A 953 -9.28 -18.70 8.85
N ALA A 954 -9.56 -19.61 9.79
CA ALA A 954 -9.35 -21.05 9.62
C ALA A 954 -10.23 -21.62 8.49
N SER A 955 -11.51 -21.29 8.44
CA SER A 955 -12.44 -21.71 7.37
C SER A 955 -12.06 -21.11 6.01
N VAL A 956 -11.73 -19.83 5.92
CA VAL A 956 -11.27 -19.21 4.66
C VAL A 956 -9.96 -19.82 4.18
N THR A 957 -9.00 -20.10 5.08
CA THR A 957 -7.69 -20.68 4.74
C THR A 957 -7.78 -22.14 4.33
N SER A 958 -8.55 -22.96 5.04
CA SER A 958 -8.76 -24.38 4.71
C SER A 958 -9.69 -24.57 3.51
N GLY A 959 -10.69 -23.71 3.35
CA GLY A 959 -11.84 -23.93 2.46
C GLY A 959 -12.94 -24.76 3.10
N ASN A 960 -12.83 -25.10 4.39
CA ASN A 960 -13.83 -25.89 5.11
C ASN A 960 -15.02 -25.01 5.53
N PRO A 961 -16.27 -25.49 5.37
CA PRO A 961 -17.47 -24.77 5.79
C PRO A 961 -17.40 -24.36 7.26
N LEU A 962 -18.08 -23.26 7.59
CA LEU A 962 -18.15 -22.77 8.96
C LEU A 962 -18.84 -23.80 9.88
N PRO A 963 -18.37 -23.97 11.13
CA PRO A 963 -19.10 -24.71 12.16
C PRO A 963 -20.60 -24.35 12.25
N PRO A 964 -21.47 -25.33 12.54
CA PRO A 964 -22.90 -25.09 12.67
C PRO A 964 -23.19 -24.10 13.80
N TYR A 965 -24.30 -23.36 13.69
CA TYR A 965 -24.83 -22.51 14.75
C TYR A 965 -23.90 -21.34 15.16
N LEU A 966 -22.89 -21.00 14.34
CA LEU A 966 -22.04 -19.84 14.58
C LEU A 966 -22.87 -18.56 14.59
N ARG A 967 -22.93 -17.93 15.77
CA ARG A 967 -23.57 -16.62 15.97
C ARG A 967 -22.52 -15.53 15.84
N ALA A 968 -22.92 -14.39 15.29
CA ALA A 968 -22.13 -13.18 15.45
C ALA A 968 -22.13 -12.77 16.95
N PRO A 969 -21.06 -12.11 17.44
CA PRO A 969 -21.09 -11.52 18.77
C PRO A 969 -22.31 -10.60 18.90
N GLN A 970 -23.02 -10.75 20.02
CA GLN A 970 -24.08 -9.81 20.40
C GLN A 970 -23.42 -8.45 20.65
N ALA A 971 -24.07 -7.37 20.21
CA ALA A 971 -23.50 -6.03 20.35
C ALA A 971 -23.40 -5.68 21.84
N TYR A 972 -22.19 -5.76 22.40
CA TYR A 972 -21.99 -5.72 23.83
C TYR A 972 -21.93 -4.26 24.29
N SER A 973 -23.11 -3.72 24.54
CA SER A 973 -23.25 -2.39 25.12
C SER A 973 -22.73 -2.41 26.57
N LEU A 974 -21.42 -2.29 26.73
CA LEU A 974 -20.76 -2.13 28.03
C LEU A 974 -21.29 -0.88 28.74
N ALA A 975 -21.59 0.20 27.99
CA ALA A 975 -22.37 1.33 28.49
C ALA A 975 -23.72 0.93 29.11
N ALA A 976 -24.40 -0.09 28.59
CA ALA A 976 -25.69 -0.53 29.11
C ALA A 976 -25.59 -1.40 30.38
N ARG A 977 -24.40 -1.99 30.64
CA ARG A 977 -24.07 -2.70 31.87
C ARG A 977 -23.62 -1.74 32.96
N LEU A 978 -22.75 -0.81 32.61
CA LEU A 978 -22.36 0.29 33.49
C LEU A 978 -23.62 1.02 34.00
N ASP A 979 -24.54 1.46 33.12
CA ASP A 979 -25.86 2.03 33.48
C ASP A 979 -26.67 1.19 34.51
N ALA A 980 -26.51 -0.13 34.48
CA ALA A 980 -27.29 -1.07 35.29
C ALA A 980 -26.64 -1.35 36.65
N MET A 981 -25.34 -1.09 36.77
CA MET A 981 -24.55 -1.20 38.00
C MET A 981 -24.49 0.15 38.72
N ASP A 982 -24.25 1.23 37.98
CA ASP A 982 -24.38 2.61 38.44
C ASP A 982 -25.03 3.50 37.34
N ARG A 983 -26.02 4.28 37.75
CA ARG A 983 -26.77 5.19 36.87
C ARG A 983 -26.06 6.52 36.67
N ASP A 984 -25.24 6.94 37.63
CA ASP A 984 -24.66 8.28 37.64
C ASP A 984 -23.35 8.34 36.85
N ILE A 985 -22.53 7.27 36.86
CA ILE A 985 -21.25 7.23 36.14
C ILE A 985 -21.33 7.50 34.62
N LEU A 986 -22.47 7.22 33.98
CA LEU A 986 -22.70 7.57 32.56
C LEU A 986 -23.76 8.66 32.35
N SER A 987 -24.05 9.44 33.38
CA SER A 987 -24.95 10.60 33.33
C SER A 987 -24.29 11.84 32.67
N ILE A 988 -25.09 12.87 32.41
CA ILE A 988 -24.61 14.15 31.85
C ILE A 988 -23.59 14.86 32.76
N ARG A 989 -23.58 14.55 34.07
CA ARG A 989 -22.66 15.13 35.07
C ARG A 989 -21.18 14.96 34.70
N HIS A 990 -20.81 13.81 34.12
CA HIS A 990 -19.42 13.47 33.78
C HIS A 990 -19.05 13.76 32.31
N VAL A 991 -19.96 14.33 31.50
CA VAL A 991 -19.73 14.50 30.05
C VAL A 991 -18.61 15.51 29.72
N ALA A 992 -18.32 16.44 30.63
CA ALA A 992 -17.19 17.35 30.49
C ALA A 992 -15.83 16.62 30.60
N GLU A 993 -15.77 15.52 31.35
CA GLU A 993 -14.52 14.82 31.67
C GLU A 993 -13.84 14.23 30.42
N PRO A 994 -12.50 14.21 30.39
CA PRO A 994 -11.76 13.63 29.26
C PRO A 994 -11.96 12.11 29.18
N GLY A 995 -12.09 11.43 30.33
CA GLY A 995 -12.37 9.99 30.41
C GLY A 995 -13.70 9.60 29.76
N PHE A 996 -14.76 10.39 29.96
CA PHE A 996 -16.07 10.15 29.35
C PHE A 996 -16.04 10.28 27.82
N ALA A 997 -15.34 11.30 27.28
CA ALA A 997 -15.20 11.48 25.84
C ALA A 997 -14.37 10.34 25.20
N ALA A 998 -13.27 9.95 25.84
CA ALA A 998 -12.49 8.78 25.45
C ALA A 998 -13.34 7.49 25.49
N PHE A 999 -14.16 7.31 26.52
CA PHE A 999 -15.11 6.21 26.62
C PHE A 999 -16.13 6.18 25.48
N ALA A 1000 -16.74 7.32 25.14
CA ALA A 1000 -17.65 7.44 24.00
C ALA A 1000 -16.97 7.00 22.67
N CYS A 1001 -15.71 7.40 22.46
CA CYS A 1001 -14.91 6.93 21.33
C CYS A 1001 -14.67 5.42 21.34
N VAL A 1002 -14.35 4.84 22.50
CA VAL A 1002 -14.19 3.39 22.66
C VAL A 1002 -15.50 2.67 22.34
N GLN A 1003 -16.65 3.15 22.85
CA GLN A 1003 -17.96 2.54 22.58
C GLN A 1003 -18.33 2.56 21.09
N ILE A 1004 -18.12 3.70 20.40
CA ILE A 1004 -18.39 3.80 18.95
C ILE A 1004 -17.46 2.89 18.15
N GLY A 1005 -16.16 2.88 18.48
CA GLY A 1005 -15.18 2.02 17.81
C GLY A 1005 -15.49 0.54 17.97
N THR A 1006 -15.75 0.09 19.20
CA THR A 1006 -16.14 -1.31 19.50
C THR A 1006 -17.43 -1.70 18.79
N LYS A 1007 -18.46 -0.85 18.81
CA LYS A 1007 -19.71 -1.11 18.08
C LYS A 1007 -19.47 -1.26 16.57
N CYS A 1008 -18.65 -0.39 15.96
CA CYS A 1008 -18.31 -0.50 14.54
C CYS A 1008 -17.54 -1.78 14.22
N ILE A 1009 -16.64 -2.23 15.11
CA ILE A 1009 -15.96 -3.53 15.01
C ILE A 1009 -16.97 -4.68 15.05
N GLU A 1010 -17.90 -4.69 16.00
CA GLU A 1010 -18.93 -5.74 16.11
C GLU A 1010 -19.86 -5.80 14.90
N ASP A 1011 -20.31 -4.63 14.41
CA ASP A 1011 -21.15 -4.51 13.21
C ASP A 1011 -20.42 -5.03 11.96
N ASP A 1012 -19.15 -4.64 11.77
CA ASP A 1012 -18.33 -5.12 10.67
C ASP A 1012 -18.03 -6.62 10.79
N VAL A 1013 -17.77 -7.15 11.99
CA VAL A 1013 -17.54 -8.58 12.24
C VAL A 1013 -18.81 -9.40 12.00
N ARG A 1014 -19.99 -8.89 12.36
CA ARG A 1014 -21.29 -9.49 12.04
C ARG A 1014 -21.53 -9.50 10.53
N ALA A 1015 -21.15 -8.44 9.82
CA ALA A 1015 -21.24 -8.38 8.37
C ALA A 1015 -20.20 -9.30 7.69
N LEU A 1016 -18.97 -9.35 8.21
CA LEU A 1016 -17.89 -10.24 7.79
C LEU A 1016 -18.29 -11.72 7.90
N LEU A 1017 -18.96 -12.11 9.00
CA LEU A 1017 -19.53 -13.46 9.15
C LEU A 1017 -20.57 -13.76 8.07
N ARG A 1018 -21.45 -12.81 7.73
CA ARG A 1018 -22.42 -12.98 6.62
C ARG A 1018 -21.70 -13.24 5.28
N ASP A 1019 -20.74 -12.40 4.92
CA ASP A 1019 -20.00 -12.54 3.65
C ASP A 1019 -19.18 -13.84 3.60
N VAL A 1020 -18.48 -14.21 4.67
CA VAL A 1020 -17.72 -15.47 4.74
C VAL A 1020 -18.64 -16.70 4.74
N ARG A 1021 -19.80 -16.66 5.38
CA ARG A 1021 -20.83 -17.73 5.31
C ARG A 1021 -21.36 -17.89 3.89
N THR A 1022 -21.51 -16.80 3.11
CA THR A 1022 -21.82 -16.91 1.67
C THR A 1022 -20.65 -17.41 0.81
N LEU A 1023 -19.41 -17.28 1.27
CA LEU A 1023 -18.21 -17.71 0.55
C LEU A 1023 -17.88 -19.20 0.75
N VAL A 1024 -17.94 -19.67 2.00
CA VAL A 1024 -17.45 -21.01 2.41
C VAL A 1024 -18.61 -21.95 2.79
N GLY A 1025 -19.83 -21.41 2.96
CA GLY A 1025 -20.97 -22.15 3.49
C GLY A 1025 -20.86 -22.39 5.00
N GLU A 1026 -21.80 -23.17 5.51
CA GLU A 1026 -21.90 -23.61 6.89
C GLU A 1026 -22.19 -25.12 6.89
N MET A 1027 -21.67 -25.84 7.88
CA MET A 1027 -22.00 -27.25 8.08
C MET A 1027 -23.43 -27.35 8.60
N ASP A 1028 -24.34 -27.94 7.82
CA ASP A 1028 -25.65 -28.37 8.30
C ASP A 1028 -25.58 -29.87 8.59
N PHE A 1029 -25.63 -30.25 9.87
CA PHE A 1029 -25.74 -31.65 10.29
C PHE A 1029 -27.20 -32.16 10.24
N GLY A 1030 -28.16 -31.31 9.88
CA GLY A 1030 -29.56 -31.67 9.69
C GLY A 1030 -29.77 -32.47 8.40
N TYR A 1031 -30.28 -33.70 8.53
CA TYR A 1031 -30.56 -34.56 7.39
C TYR A 1031 -31.80 -34.10 6.61
N ARG A 1032 -31.60 -33.22 5.60
CA ARG A 1032 -32.65 -32.79 4.67
C ARG A 1032 -32.48 -33.45 3.31
N ALA A 1033 -33.52 -34.13 2.83
CA ALA A 1033 -33.48 -34.83 1.55
C ALA A 1033 -33.22 -33.86 0.37
N VAL A 1034 -32.18 -34.15 -0.42
CA VAL A 1034 -31.61 -33.30 -1.49
C VAL A 1034 -32.64 -32.88 -2.57
N ASN A 1035 -33.75 -33.61 -2.69
CA ASN A 1035 -34.77 -33.42 -3.73
C ASN A 1035 -35.57 -32.10 -3.64
N GLU A 1036 -35.65 -31.44 -2.48
CA GLU A 1036 -36.41 -30.17 -2.37
C GLU A 1036 -35.67 -28.96 -2.94
N VAL A 1037 -34.35 -28.89 -2.77
CA VAL A 1037 -33.53 -27.75 -3.24
C VAL A 1037 -33.47 -27.75 -4.77
N ALA A 1038 -33.33 -28.91 -5.39
CA ALA A 1038 -33.40 -29.06 -6.85
C ALA A 1038 -34.79 -28.65 -7.40
N ARG A 1039 -35.89 -29.05 -6.74
CA ARG A 1039 -37.26 -28.64 -7.11
C ARG A 1039 -37.50 -27.13 -6.94
N ARG A 1040 -37.00 -26.50 -5.86
CA ARG A 1040 -37.09 -25.05 -5.67
C ARG A 1040 -36.26 -24.28 -6.69
N GLY A 1041 -35.04 -24.72 -7.01
CA GLY A 1041 -34.21 -24.13 -8.06
C GLY A 1041 -34.89 -24.19 -9.45
N SER A 1042 -35.42 -25.35 -9.81
CA SER A 1042 -36.17 -25.54 -11.07
C SER A 1042 -37.43 -24.67 -11.14
N ARG A 1043 -38.22 -24.59 -10.05
CA ARG A 1043 -39.39 -23.69 -9.98
C ARG A 1043 -39.01 -22.21 -10.10
N ARG A 1044 -37.93 -21.75 -9.44
CA ARG A 1044 -37.46 -20.36 -9.52
C ARG A 1044 -36.93 -19.99 -10.91
N ARG A 1045 -36.29 -20.94 -11.61
CA ARG A 1045 -35.84 -20.78 -13.01
C ARG A 1045 -37.03 -20.74 -13.98
N LYS A 1046 -38.02 -21.65 -13.85
CA LYS A 1046 -39.25 -21.61 -14.65
C LYS A 1046 -40.06 -20.33 -14.42
N ARG A 1047 -40.08 -19.81 -13.19
CA ARG A 1047 -40.78 -18.57 -12.85
C ARG A 1047 -40.12 -17.34 -13.49
N ARG A 1048 -38.79 -17.23 -13.42
CA ARG A 1048 -38.03 -16.16 -14.09
C ARG A 1048 -38.05 -16.19 -15.63
N VAL A 1049 -38.27 -17.35 -16.25
CA VAL A 1049 -38.48 -17.43 -17.70
C VAL A 1049 -39.89 -16.93 -18.05
N ARG A 1050 -40.91 -17.35 -17.30
CA ARG A 1050 -42.30 -16.86 -17.48
C ARG A 1050 -42.51 -15.38 -17.17
N GLU A 1051 -41.81 -14.83 -16.19
CA GLU A 1051 -41.85 -13.40 -15.83
C GLU A 1051 -40.89 -12.55 -16.69
N GLY A 1052 -40.24 -13.14 -17.71
CA GLY A 1052 -39.42 -12.43 -18.70
C GLY A 1052 -39.94 -12.54 -20.13
N GLU A 1053 -40.71 -13.58 -20.46
CA GLU A 1053 -41.38 -13.73 -21.77
C GLU A 1053 -42.70 -12.94 -21.88
N SER A 1054 -43.27 -12.43 -20.77
CA SER A 1054 -44.55 -11.70 -20.80
C SER A 1054 -44.44 -10.22 -21.21
N ASP A 1055 -43.33 -9.57 -20.86
CA ASP A 1055 -43.24 -8.10 -20.91
C ASP A 1055 -42.55 -7.62 -22.21
N ASP A 1056 -41.63 -8.43 -22.75
CA ASP A 1056 -40.88 -8.11 -23.99
C ASP A 1056 -41.70 -8.36 -25.28
N GLU A 1057 -42.72 -9.23 -25.29
CA GLU A 1057 -43.53 -9.48 -26.50
C GLU A 1057 -44.66 -8.45 -26.72
N GLU A 1058 -45.18 -7.79 -25.67
CA GLU A 1058 -46.27 -6.81 -25.82
C GLU A 1058 -45.79 -5.40 -26.27
N GLU A 1059 -44.57 -4.97 -25.94
CA GLU A 1059 -44.02 -3.69 -26.43
C GLU A 1059 -43.62 -3.75 -27.91
N VAL A 1060 -43.08 -4.89 -28.38
CA VAL A 1060 -42.61 -5.04 -29.77
C VAL A 1060 -43.77 -4.96 -30.78
N TRP A 1061 -44.97 -5.44 -30.43
CA TRP A 1061 -46.15 -5.33 -31.29
C TRP A 1061 -46.81 -3.93 -31.28
N ARG A 1062 -46.67 -3.15 -30.20
CA ARG A 1062 -47.23 -1.79 -30.13
C ARG A 1062 -46.39 -0.75 -30.87
N LEU A 1063 -45.07 -0.97 -31.00
CA LEU A 1063 -44.17 -0.10 -31.77
C LEU A 1063 -44.16 -0.36 -33.29
N ALA A 1064 -44.93 -1.35 -33.77
CA ALA A 1064 -45.08 -1.65 -35.21
C ALA A 1064 -46.38 -1.11 -35.84
N LEU A 1065 -47.22 -0.41 -35.07
CA LEU A 1065 -48.56 0.06 -35.48
C LEU A 1065 -48.89 1.50 -35.01
N ALA A 1066 -47.87 2.33 -34.81
CA ALA A 1066 -47.96 3.76 -34.50
C ALA A 1066 -47.07 4.58 -35.44
#